data_AF-A0A4R7LC69-F1
#
_entry.id   AF-A0A4R7LC69-F1
#
_cell.length_a   1.000
_cell.length_b   1.000
_cell.length_c   1.000
_cell.angle_alpha   90.00
_cell.angle_beta   90.00
_cell.angle_gamma   90.00
#
_symmetry.space_group_name_H-M   'P 1'
#
loop_
_entity.id
_entity.type
_entity.pdbx_description
1 polymer ?
#
loop_
_entity_poly.entity_id
_entity_poly.type
_entity_poly.pdbx_seq_one_letter_code
_entity_poly.pdbx_strand_id
1 'polypeptide(L)'
;MHLDLAKTVFPGYGYFGNKPFSTLKIDVNSLIDTIEMEVRQKSGTYLNLEFIKIIDKNGKSYDLDAVIDECKMSSSFTSSDETDVKDQIIKTGPLHSAKQPAPRLSITLQKPIEVSSLEIGNRGGIYGVRARNLTCTTWLDADQKSNFQNARFDQLEAKLNELCEAIDFDIPKTIRGQNHLQMIANEIRSCARAELLKGDLVLDNNLLYWLLPVFASEPIVTESTLTFIAALWRNLVASYPTFETKHMIDFQRILSTEERVAKVEALTDAMRESASKPSSKIVVGKHNIGTAALFDHKEDYLHSMKAVSDILRENGMEAMICYGTLLGAIRDKGFIPHDDDVDMLYVDTSSNREEMMHNRKAVMQLFKDLDYRIWDSGTNFHVTPPGLRGGVDLFPCYRDGSLLHLMMERYLYRGIPEDIVIPTTEVELYGRTLPAPAKPERLMAERYGETWHTPNPYHEWPWELGTQATPLSDRELAPKPSRTIRIAWGQHLGPGGYSPPKNSAAVIEEALERGFDAVEIDIREAADGKFILAHDDLIINGDDKIVTSEHTAARLKEFKIGEHKGKPQYILELSEALEMLLDTVVMLDPRIPVTSFKKLRAATDAAKISAAKLLFCGYGIEAIREIQTHFPESTVLYKFHACHSDLDDWVLQELQAQRVDGVMLYWPLHYEDVTDFMKMINKRDLSALFYCHGGWPSRGEQDDSEVSLRKMIDAGVHFVTTTACDTESFNFLSDK
;
A
#
# COMPACT_ATOMS: atom_id res chain seq x y z
N MET A 1 -24.90 -4.06 -13.81
CA MET A 1 -23.81 -4.01 -14.81
C MET A 1 -23.20 -2.62 -14.93
N HIS A 2 -23.91 -1.54 -15.30
CA HIS A 2 -23.32 -0.18 -15.29
C HIS A 2 -22.84 0.23 -13.88
N LEU A 3 -23.64 0.00 -12.84
CA LEU A 3 -23.19 0.21 -11.47
C LEU A 3 -21.96 -0.63 -11.10
N ASP A 4 -21.89 -1.87 -11.58
CA ASP A 4 -20.76 -2.76 -11.27
C ASP A 4 -19.49 -2.29 -12.00
N LEU A 5 -19.62 -1.84 -13.25
CA LEU A 5 -18.55 -1.17 -13.98
C LEU A 5 -18.09 0.08 -13.24
N ALA A 6 -19.01 0.92 -12.76
CA ALA A 6 -18.69 2.12 -12.01
C ALA A 6 -17.93 1.80 -10.71
N LYS A 7 -18.35 0.75 -9.98
CA LYS A 7 -17.63 0.26 -8.79
C LYS A 7 -16.20 -0.21 -9.12
N THR A 8 -16.02 -0.84 -10.27
CA THR A 8 -14.71 -1.33 -10.71
C THR A 8 -13.80 -0.20 -11.21
N VAL A 9 -14.35 0.81 -11.89
CA VAL A 9 -13.62 2.03 -12.28
C VAL A 9 -13.18 2.81 -11.04
N PHE A 10 -14.04 2.88 -10.01
CA PHE A 10 -13.82 3.65 -8.78
C PHE A 10 -13.62 2.76 -7.53
N PRO A 11 -12.53 2.00 -7.44
CA PRO A 11 -12.30 1.06 -6.32
C PRO A 11 -12.17 1.75 -4.96
N GLY A 12 -11.79 3.03 -4.93
CA GLY A 12 -11.68 3.87 -3.73
C GLY A 12 -12.95 4.63 -3.36
N TYR A 13 -14.08 4.36 -4.02
CA TYR A 13 -15.31 5.14 -3.85
C TYR A 13 -15.76 5.23 -2.39
N GLY A 14 -15.88 6.47 -1.91
CA GLY A 14 -16.28 6.79 -0.54
C GLY A 14 -15.14 7.02 0.44
N TYR A 15 -13.88 6.93 0.01
CA TYR A 15 -12.71 7.29 0.82
C TYR A 15 -12.79 8.73 1.33
N PHE A 16 -12.40 8.90 2.60
CA PHE A 16 -12.06 10.17 3.23
C PHE A 16 -11.11 9.87 4.41
N GLY A 17 -10.14 10.75 4.65
CA GLY A 17 -9.16 10.64 5.72
C GLY A 17 -9.37 11.68 6.82
N ASN A 18 -8.29 12.02 7.53
CA ASN A 18 -8.26 13.07 8.56
C ASN A 18 -7.28 14.21 8.22
N LYS A 19 -6.79 14.29 6.98
CA LYS A 19 -5.88 15.35 6.56
C LYS A 19 -6.68 16.52 5.98
N PRO A 20 -6.15 17.76 6.00
CA PRO A 20 -6.90 18.94 5.56
C PRO A 20 -7.56 18.83 4.18
N PHE A 21 -6.97 18.04 3.28
CA PHE A 21 -7.43 17.84 1.90
C PHE A 21 -8.15 16.51 1.65
N SER A 22 -8.36 15.69 2.69
CA SER A 22 -9.03 14.39 2.59
C SER A 22 -10.20 14.22 3.56
N THR A 23 -10.52 15.21 4.40
CA THR A 23 -11.67 15.13 5.31
C THR A 23 -13.00 15.06 4.56
N LEU A 24 -13.98 14.44 5.20
CA LEU A 24 -15.35 14.46 4.72
C LEU A 24 -16.02 15.77 5.14
N LYS A 25 -16.54 16.50 4.16
CA LYS A 25 -17.41 17.66 4.39
C LYS A 25 -18.87 17.28 4.12
N ILE A 26 -19.75 17.58 5.07
CA ILE A 26 -21.19 17.35 4.94
C ILE A 26 -21.91 18.70 5.04
N ASP A 27 -22.60 19.09 3.98
CA ASP A 27 -23.42 20.31 3.99
C ASP A 27 -24.71 20.07 4.79
N VAL A 28 -25.00 20.98 5.72
CA VAL A 28 -26.18 20.94 6.61
C VAL A 28 -27.09 22.13 6.33
N ASN A 29 -26.53 23.34 6.30
CA ASN A 29 -27.21 24.62 6.01
C ASN A 29 -28.55 24.80 6.75
N SER A 30 -28.60 24.46 8.04
CA SER A 30 -29.82 24.49 8.85
C SER A 30 -29.54 24.80 10.32
N LEU A 31 -30.56 25.27 11.02
CA LEU A 31 -30.61 25.24 12.49
C LEU A 31 -30.75 23.78 12.94
N ILE A 32 -29.89 23.32 13.85
CA ILE A 32 -29.89 21.95 14.38
C ILE A 32 -29.61 21.96 15.89
N ASP A 33 -30.06 20.93 16.60
CA ASP A 33 -29.73 20.65 18.01
C ASP A 33 -29.12 19.27 18.25
N THR A 34 -29.19 18.37 17.26
CA THR A 34 -28.72 16.99 17.40
C THR A 34 -28.00 16.53 16.13
N ILE A 35 -26.88 15.83 16.30
CA ILE A 35 -26.11 15.17 15.24
C ILE A 35 -26.00 13.69 15.60
N GLU A 36 -26.42 12.81 14.69
CA GLU A 36 -26.29 11.36 14.82
C GLU A 36 -25.41 10.81 13.70
N MET A 37 -24.33 10.12 14.07
CA MET A 37 -23.43 9.45 13.15
C MET A 37 -23.47 7.94 13.38
N GLU A 38 -23.57 7.16 12.30
CA GLU A 38 -23.70 5.69 12.38
C GLU A 38 -22.96 5.02 11.22
N VAL A 39 -22.35 3.85 11.45
CA VAL A 39 -21.80 3.02 10.36
C VAL A 39 -22.79 1.90 10.02
N ARG A 40 -23.56 2.05 8.94
CA ARG A 40 -24.62 1.08 8.58
C ARG A 40 -24.07 -0.18 7.93
N GLN A 41 -23.80 -1.20 8.74
CA GLN A 41 -23.41 -2.54 8.27
C GLN A 41 -24.04 -3.64 9.12
N LYS A 42 -24.43 -4.76 8.48
CA LYS A 42 -25.03 -5.93 9.14
C LYS A 42 -24.00 -6.74 9.96
N SER A 43 -22.78 -6.83 9.46
CA SER A 43 -21.66 -7.45 10.18
C SER A 43 -21.12 -6.49 11.24
N GLY A 44 -20.57 -7.04 12.33
CA GLY A 44 -19.92 -6.23 13.36
C GLY A 44 -18.81 -5.36 12.77
N THR A 45 -18.91 -4.05 12.97
CA THR A 45 -17.97 -3.03 12.49
C THR A 45 -17.66 -2.04 13.60
N TYR A 46 -16.84 -1.03 13.31
CA TYR A 46 -16.41 0.00 14.24
C TYR A 46 -16.78 1.39 13.73
N LEU A 47 -17.20 2.29 14.61
CA LEU A 47 -17.21 3.74 14.34
C LEU A 47 -15.91 4.32 14.89
N ASN A 48 -15.08 4.89 14.00
CA ASN A 48 -13.82 5.50 14.38
C ASN A 48 -13.65 6.83 13.68
N LEU A 49 -13.48 7.88 14.46
CA LEU A 49 -13.32 9.24 13.96
C LEU A 49 -12.09 9.83 14.63
N GLU A 50 -11.30 10.59 13.88
CA GLU A 50 -10.19 11.37 14.43
C GLU A 50 -10.72 12.62 15.10
N PHE A 51 -11.62 13.33 14.42
CA PHE A 51 -12.23 14.56 14.90
C PHE A 51 -13.56 14.83 14.20
N ILE A 52 -14.34 15.73 14.81
CA ILE A 52 -15.54 16.32 14.23
C ILE A 52 -15.43 17.83 14.43
N LYS A 53 -15.76 18.62 13.42
CA LYS A 53 -15.93 20.07 13.54
C LYS A 53 -17.33 20.46 13.10
N ILE A 54 -17.91 21.41 13.82
CA ILE A 54 -19.19 22.04 13.48
C ILE A 54 -18.87 23.42 12.93
N ILE A 55 -19.25 23.69 11.68
CA ILE A 55 -18.88 24.93 10.98
C ILE A 55 -20.09 25.87 10.90
N ASP A 56 -19.87 27.13 11.24
CA ASP A 56 -20.88 28.19 11.15
C ASP A 56 -21.07 28.69 9.70
N LYS A 57 -22.04 29.57 9.49
CA LYS A 57 -22.31 30.18 8.16
C LYS A 57 -21.18 31.02 7.58
N ASN A 58 -20.21 31.43 8.39
CA ASN A 58 -19.05 32.20 7.96
C ASN A 58 -17.83 31.31 7.70
N GLY A 59 -17.96 29.99 7.83
CA GLY A 59 -16.87 29.03 7.64
C GLY A 59 -15.97 28.87 8.88
N LYS A 60 -16.38 29.37 10.06
CA LYS A 60 -15.62 29.24 11.31
C LYS A 60 -16.10 28.02 12.10
N SER A 61 -15.15 27.25 12.65
CA SER A 61 -15.48 26.17 13.59
C SER A 61 -16.02 26.72 14.90
N TYR A 62 -17.10 26.14 15.40
CA TYR A 62 -17.57 26.33 16.77
C TYR A 62 -16.56 25.76 17.76
N ASP A 63 -16.51 26.37 18.95
CA ASP A 63 -15.87 25.80 20.13
C ASP A 63 -16.78 24.70 20.68
N LEU A 64 -16.34 23.44 20.57
CA LEU A 64 -17.14 22.28 20.89
C LEU A 64 -17.51 22.20 22.37
N ASP A 65 -16.65 22.69 23.28
CA ASP A 65 -16.94 22.72 24.72
C ASP A 65 -18.12 23.65 25.01
N ALA A 66 -18.18 24.77 24.30
CA ALA A 66 -19.23 25.77 24.45
C ALA A 66 -20.56 25.38 23.81
N VAL A 67 -20.59 24.49 22.81
CA VAL A 67 -21.82 24.16 22.07
C VAL A 67 -22.38 22.77 22.37
N ILE A 68 -21.55 21.81 22.77
CA ILE A 68 -22.00 20.44 23.05
C ILE A 68 -22.56 20.37 24.48
N ASP A 69 -23.75 19.80 24.63
CA ASP A 69 -24.33 19.43 25.91
C ASP A 69 -23.88 18.01 26.29
N GLU A 70 -24.22 17.04 25.45
CA GLU A 70 -24.00 15.62 25.70
C GLU A 70 -23.45 14.91 24.46
N CYS A 71 -22.61 13.89 24.67
CA CYS A 71 -22.21 12.94 23.65
C CYS A 71 -22.43 11.51 24.14
N LYS A 72 -23.11 10.68 23.34
CA LYS A 72 -23.39 9.28 23.64
C LYS A 72 -22.90 8.39 22.51
N MET A 73 -22.03 7.44 22.84
CA MET A 73 -21.60 6.40 21.91
C MET A 73 -22.28 5.08 22.27
N SER A 74 -22.72 4.30 21.27
CA SER A 74 -23.44 3.05 21.54
C SER A 74 -22.56 1.93 22.10
N SER A 75 -21.23 2.03 21.97
CA SER A 75 -20.25 1.21 22.68
C SER A 75 -18.87 1.87 22.64
N SER A 76 -17.97 1.54 23.57
CA SER A 76 -16.57 1.99 23.56
C SER A 76 -15.61 0.80 23.53
N PHE A 77 -14.47 0.95 22.83
CA PHE A 77 -13.42 -0.08 22.78
C PHE A 77 -12.63 -0.17 24.10
N THR A 78 -12.47 0.94 24.83
CA THR A 78 -11.82 0.93 26.15
C THR A 78 -12.83 0.47 27.20
N SER A 79 -12.67 -0.74 27.69
CA SER A 79 -13.56 -1.43 28.63
C SER A 79 -13.49 -0.91 30.08
N SER A 80 -13.26 0.39 30.29
CA SER A 80 -13.37 1.03 31.60
C SER A 80 -14.39 2.16 31.50
N ASP A 81 -15.49 2.01 32.23
CA ASP A 81 -16.73 2.79 32.23
C ASP A 81 -16.62 4.32 32.55
N GLU A 82 -15.51 5.00 32.24
CA GLU A 82 -15.32 6.42 32.60
C GLU A 82 -14.59 7.27 31.54
N THR A 83 -14.48 6.85 30.28
CA THR A 83 -14.00 7.80 29.26
C THR A 83 -15.17 8.64 28.75
N ASP A 84 -15.25 9.88 29.21
CA ASP A 84 -16.24 10.84 28.73
C ASP A 84 -16.03 11.11 27.23
N VAL A 85 -16.96 10.62 26.42
CA VAL A 85 -16.97 10.73 24.95
C VAL A 85 -16.98 12.21 24.53
N LYS A 86 -17.65 13.06 25.30
CA LYS A 86 -17.68 14.51 25.07
C LYS A 86 -16.28 15.09 25.21
N ASP A 87 -15.59 14.75 26.30
CA ASP A 87 -14.21 15.16 26.56
C ASP A 87 -13.25 14.70 25.44
N GLN A 88 -13.42 13.48 24.92
CA GLN A 88 -12.63 12.99 23.77
C GLN A 88 -12.88 13.83 22.52
N ILE A 89 -14.13 14.12 22.18
CA ILE A 89 -14.50 14.94 21.01
C ILE A 89 -13.94 16.35 21.14
N ILE A 90 -14.11 16.99 22.30
CA ILE A 90 -13.66 18.36 22.57
C ILE A 90 -12.12 18.45 22.50
N LYS A 91 -11.42 17.50 23.14
CA LYS A 91 -9.96 17.47 23.16
C LYS A 91 -9.35 16.94 21.84
N THR A 92 -10.15 16.68 20.81
CA THR A 92 -9.75 16.10 19.51
C THR A 92 -9.05 14.74 19.63
N GLY A 93 -9.38 13.98 20.67
CA GLY A 93 -8.90 12.60 20.83
C GLY A 93 -9.64 11.64 19.89
N PRO A 94 -8.97 10.61 19.34
CA PRO A 94 -9.59 9.69 18.40
C PRO A 94 -10.67 8.82 19.07
N LEU A 95 -11.86 8.80 18.48
CA LEU A 95 -12.99 7.96 18.89
C LEU A 95 -12.83 6.52 18.36
N HIS A 96 -13.28 5.55 19.16
CA HIS A 96 -13.29 4.13 18.79
C HIS A 96 -14.40 3.35 19.50
N SER A 97 -15.43 2.94 18.75
CA SER A 97 -16.47 2.06 19.30
C SER A 97 -15.97 0.63 19.51
N ALA A 98 -16.70 -0.20 20.26
CA ALA A 98 -16.50 -1.65 20.19
C ALA A 98 -16.97 -2.18 18.82
N LYS A 99 -16.59 -3.43 18.49
CA LYS A 99 -17.06 -4.10 17.27
C LYS A 99 -18.51 -4.53 17.45
N GLN A 100 -19.43 -3.90 16.74
CA GLN A 100 -20.85 -4.23 16.81
C GLN A 100 -21.59 -3.90 15.51
N PRO A 101 -22.79 -4.45 15.27
CA PRO A 101 -23.64 -3.97 14.19
C PRO A 101 -24.05 -2.52 14.42
N ALA A 102 -23.99 -1.67 13.39
CA ALA A 102 -24.42 -0.26 13.44
C ALA A 102 -23.91 0.55 14.66
N PRO A 103 -22.58 0.66 14.87
CA PRO A 103 -22.05 1.53 15.90
C PRO A 103 -22.41 2.99 15.61
N ARG A 104 -22.74 3.74 16.67
CA ARG A 104 -23.38 5.05 16.60
C ARG A 104 -22.79 6.03 17.62
N LEU A 105 -22.71 7.29 17.22
CA LEU A 105 -22.44 8.45 18.06
C LEU A 105 -23.62 9.41 17.95
N SER A 106 -24.13 9.89 19.07
CA SER A 106 -25.11 10.98 19.15
C SER A 106 -24.48 12.16 19.89
N ILE A 107 -24.64 13.36 19.35
CA ILE A 107 -24.19 14.63 19.92
C ILE A 107 -25.42 15.52 20.07
N THR A 108 -25.70 15.94 21.29
CA THR A 108 -26.76 16.91 21.59
C THR A 108 -26.13 18.25 21.93
N LEU A 109 -26.67 19.32 21.36
CA LEU A 109 -26.17 20.69 21.52
C LEU A 109 -26.94 21.40 22.63
N GLN A 110 -26.26 22.31 23.35
CA GLN A 110 -26.86 23.04 24.49
C GLN A 110 -28.09 23.87 24.09
N LYS A 111 -28.13 24.29 22.83
CA LYS A 111 -29.25 24.98 22.19
C LYS A 111 -29.16 24.79 20.69
N PRO A 112 -30.27 24.97 19.95
CA PRO A 112 -30.22 25.02 18.50
C PRO A 112 -29.24 26.10 18.00
N ILE A 113 -28.37 25.73 17.06
CA ILE A 113 -27.41 26.65 16.40
C ILE A 113 -27.45 26.50 14.88
N GLU A 114 -27.11 27.57 14.16
CA GLU A 114 -27.02 27.56 12.70
C GLU A 114 -25.72 26.85 12.26
N VAL A 115 -25.86 25.73 11.56
CA VAL A 115 -24.72 24.96 11.05
C VAL A 115 -24.72 24.99 9.54
N SER A 116 -23.61 25.42 8.94
CA SER A 116 -23.41 25.37 7.50
C SER A 116 -22.98 23.98 7.06
N SER A 117 -21.99 23.41 7.73
CA SER A 117 -21.42 22.10 7.40
C SER A 117 -20.76 21.45 8.61
N LEU A 118 -20.52 20.15 8.48
CA LEU A 118 -19.71 19.35 9.38
C LEU A 118 -18.43 18.93 8.66
N GLU A 119 -17.29 19.02 9.33
CA GLU A 119 -16.04 18.39 8.87
C GLU A 119 -15.73 17.18 9.74
N ILE A 120 -15.54 16.03 9.10
CA ILE A 120 -15.33 14.76 9.79
C ILE A 120 -14.00 14.18 9.33
N GLY A 121 -13.09 13.99 10.29
CA GLY A 121 -11.83 13.29 10.09
C GLY A 121 -12.01 11.81 10.38
N ASN A 122 -11.69 10.94 9.43
CA ASN A 122 -11.66 9.51 9.69
C ASN A 122 -10.44 9.15 10.55
N ARG A 123 -10.59 8.26 11.53
CA ARG A 123 -9.44 7.88 12.35
C ARG A 123 -8.35 7.27 11.47
N GLY A 124 -7.11 7.73 11.66
CA GLY A 124 -5.94 7.09 11.06
C GLY A 124 -5.84 5.63 11.54
N GLY A 125 -5.49 4.73 10.64
CA GLY A 125 -5.27 3.33 10.97
C GLY A 125 -4.37 2.69 9.94
N ILE A 126 -3.99 1.43 10.15
CA ILE A 126 -3.25 0.74 9.11
C ILE A 126 -4.12 0.70 7.86
N TYR A 127 -3.63 1.32 6.79
CA TYR A 127 -4.17 1.24 5.44
C TYR A 127 -5.51 1.93 5.15
N GLY A 128 -5.95 2.93 5.95
CA GLY A 128 -7.17 3.69 5.62
C GLY A 128 -8.48 2.86 5.59
N VAL A 129 -8.50 1.66 6.19
CA VAL A 129 -9.59 0.66 6.13
C VAL A 129 -10.93 1.17 6.72
N ARG A 130 -10.97 2.34 7.35
CA ARG A 130 -12.11 2.80 8.17
C ARG A 130 -13.05 3.82 7.53
N ALA A 131 -13.12 3.92 6.20
CA ALA A 131 -13.90 4.98 5.52
C ALA A 131 -15.05 4.53 4.61
N ARG A 132 -16.02 3.74 5.06
CA ARG A 132 -17.25 3.49 4.27
C ARG A 132 -18.50 3.33 5.12
N ASN A 133 -19.64 3.67 4.53
CA ASN A 133 -20.99 3.50 5.07
C ASN A 133 -21.29 4.30 6.36
N LEU A 134 -20.55 5.40 6.58
CA LEU A 134 -20.91 6.44 7.56
C LEU A 134 -22.16 7.17 7.08
N THR A 135 -23.19 7.16 7.90
CA THR A 135 -24.34 8.04 7.81
C THR A 135 -24.22 9.15 8.84
N CYS A 136 -24.65 10.36 8.48
CA CYS A 136 -24.75 11.48 9.39
C CYS A 136 -26.14 12.12 9.21
N THR A 137 -26.93 12.10 10.28
CA THR A 137 -28.27 12.67 10.31
C THR A 137 -28.29 13.82 11.29
N THR A 138 -28.86 14.96 10.92
CA THR A 138 -29.01 16.10 11.82
C THR A 138 -30.48 16.41 12.06
N TRP A 139 -30.79 16.91 13.25
CA TRP A 139 -32.18 17.15 13.69
C TRP A 139 -32.33 18.53 14.33
N LEU A 140 -33.56 19.02 14.33
CA LEU A 140 -34.04 20.08 15.21
C LEU A 140 -35.32 19.55 15.86
N ASP A 141 -35.32 19.41 17.18
CA ASP A 141 -36.34 18.68 17.93
C ASP A 141 -36.53 17.26 17.36
N ALA A 142 -37.69 16.98 16.74
CA ALA A 142 -38.00 15.71 16.07
C ALA A 142 -37.93 15.80 14.54
N ASP A 143 -37.60 16.95 13.98
CA ASP A 143 -37.58 17.19 12.53
C ASP A 143 -36.19 16.93 11.95
N GLN A 144 -36.11 15.98 11.00
CA GLN A 144 -34.86 15.62 10.34
C GLN A 144 -34.45 16.72 9.35
N LYS A 145 -33.32 17.37 9.59
CA LYS A 145 -32.81 18.47 8.75
C LYS A 145 -31.90 17.99 7.63
N SER A 146 -31.08 16.98 7.88
CA SER A 146 -30.22 16.39 6.87
C SER A 146 -30.03 14.89 7.13
N ASN A 147 -29.78 14.13 6.07
CA ASN A 147 -29.41 12.72 6.15
C ASN A 147 -28.39 12.42 5.03
N PHE A 148 -27.13 12.42 5.42
CA PHE A 148 -26.00 12.12 4.57
C PHE A 148 -25.59 10.66 4.72
N GLN A 149 -25.08 10.06 3.64
CA GLN A 149 -24.41 8.76 3.67
C GLN A 149 -23.23 8.81 2.73
N ASN A 150 -22.03 8.44 3.20
CA ASN A 150 -20.88 8.29 2.29
C ASN A 150 -20.99 6.97 1.51
N ALA A 151 -20.35 6.93 0.34
CA ALA A 151 -20.31 5.77 -0.54
C ALA A 151 -21.71 5.29 -1.01
N ARG A 152 -22.70 6.18 -1.20
CA ARG A 152 -23.97 5.76 -1.82
C ARG A 152 -23.79 5.45 -3.30
N PHE A 153 -24.22 4.27 -3.71
CA PHE A 153 -24.02 3.78 -5.07
C PHE A 153 -25.02 4.34 -6.09
N ASP A 154 -26.10 4.98 -5.64
CA ASP A 154 -27.13 5.57 -6.50
C ASP A 154 -26.59 6.71 -7.38
N GLN A 155 -25.51 7.37 -6.95
CA GLN A 155 -24.88 8.48 -7.69
C GLN A 155 -23.63 8.06 -8.46
N LEU A 156 -23.15 6.83 -8.30
CA LEU A 156 -21.86 6.40 -8.85
C LEU A 156 -21.90 6.24 -10.37
N GLU A 157 -23.03 5.82 -10.93
CA GLU A 157 -23.21 5.72 -12.38
C GLU A 157 -23.14 7.09 -13.07
N ALA A 158 -23.68 8.14 -12.46
CA ALA A 158 -23.59 9.50 -13.00
C ALA A 158 -22.12 9.96 -13.07
N LYS A 159 -21.33 9.68 -12.03
CA LYS A 159 -19.89 10.00 -12.01
C LYS A 159 -19.09 9.21 -13.04
N LEU A 160 -19.48 7.96 -13.31
CA LEU A 160 -18.89 7.20 -14.41
C LEU A 160 -19.17 7.86 -15.76
N ASN A 161 -20.42 8.27 -16.01
CA ASN A 161 -20.80 8.91 -17.27
C ASN A 161 -20.08 10.25 -17.44
N GLU A 162 -20.03 11.09 -16.40
CA GLU A 162 -19.27 12.36 -16.44
C GLU A 162 -17.79 12.13 -16.79
N LEU A 163 -17.16 11.11 -16.18
CA LEU A 163 -15.77 10.76 -16.51
C LEU A 163 -15.65 10.31 -17.97
N CYS A 164 -16.53 9.41 -18.43
CA CYS A 164 -16.50 8.87 -19.79
C CYS A 164 -16.73 9.96 -20.85
N GLU A 165 -17.66 10.90 -20.61
CA GLU A 165 -17.87 12.07 -21.46
C GLU A 165 -16.62 12.94 -21.54
N ALA A 166 -15.93 13.16 -20.41
CA ALA A 166 -14.72 13.98 -20.36
C ALA A 166 -13.51 13.36 -21.08
N ILE A 167 -13.51 12.05 -21.30
CA ILE A 167 -12.43 11.31 -21.99
C ILE A 167 -12.86 10.79 -23.38
N ASP A 168 -14.04 11.20 -23.87
CA ASP A 168 -14.64 10.75 -25.13
C ASP A 168 -14.70 9.21 -25.25
N PHE A 169 -15.17 8.54 -24.18
CA PHE A 169 -15.27 7.09 -24.11
C PHE A 169 -16.72 6.59 -24.17
N ASP A 170 -17.03 5.81 -25.20
CA ASP A 170 -18.33 5.16 -25.35
C ASP A 170 -18.39 3.83 -24.59
N ILE A 171 -19.16 3.78 -23.50
CA ILE A 171 -19.37 2.55 -22.73
C ILE A 171 -20.10 1.51 -23.63
N PRO A 172 -19.56 0.28 -23.78
CA PRO A 172 -20.21 -0.75 -24.58
C PRO A 172 -21.63 -1.08 -24.11
N LYS A 173 -22.56 -1.22 -25.06
CA LYS A 173 -23.96 -1.59 -24.78
C LYS A 173 -24.13 -2.96 -24.12
N THR A 174 -23.11 -3.82 -24.20
CA THR A 174 -23.15 -5.18 -23.66
C THR A 174 -21.82 -5.49 -23.00
N ILE A 175 -21.87 -5.75 -21.70
CA ILE A 175 -20.73 -6.20 -20.90
C ILE A 175 -20.92 -7.69 -20.65
N ARG A 176 -19.88 -8.51 -20.90
CA ARG A 176 -19.95 -9.98 -20.90
C ARG A 176 -19.17 -10.51 -19.71
N GLY A 177 -19.86 -10.78 -18.62
CA GLY A 177 -19.21 -11.29 -17.41
C GLY A 177 -18.32 -10.25 -16.71
N GLN A 178 -17.57 -10.71 -15.71
CA GLN A 178 -16.71 -9.90 -14.86
C GLN A 178 -15.39 -9.54 -15.55
N ASN A 179 -14.83 -10.39 -16.41
CA ASN A 179 -13.59 -10.05 -17.13
C ASN A 179 -13.77 -8.89 -18.09
N HIS A 180 -14.76 -8.96 -18.98
CA HIS A 180 -15.04 -7.87 -19.90
C HIS A 180 -15.35 -6.58 -19.14
N LEU A 181 -16.01 -6.67 -17.98
CA LEU A 181 -16.23 -5.55 -17.09
C LEU A 181 -14.92 -4.95 -16.56
N GLN A 182 -13.98 -5.78 -16.11
CA GLN A 182 -12.65 -5.35 -15.65
C GLN A 182 -11.83 -4.73 -16.79
N MET A 183 -11.86 -5.32 -17.98
CA MET A 183 -11.19 -4.79 -19.17
C MET A 183 -11.68 -3.39 -19.52
N ILE A 184 -13.02 -3.19 -19.61
CA ILE A 184 -13.60 -1.88 -19.88
C ILE A 184 -13.21 -0.88 -18.78
N ALA A 185 -13.26 -1.30 -17.51
CA ALA A 185 -12.87 -0.42 -16.41
C ALA A 185 -11.41 0.05 -16.52
N ASN A 186 -10.51 -0.85 -16.89
CA ASN A 186 -9.09 -0.52 -17.08
C ASN A 186 -8.85 0.34 -18.31
N GLU A 187 -9.62 0.14 -19.38
CA GLU A 187 -9.58 0.98 -20.58
C GLU A 187 -10.00 2.42 -20.24
N ILE A 188 -11.13 2.61 -19.54
CA ILE A 188 -11.59 3.92 -19.05
C ILE A 188 -10.50 4.59 -18.19
N ARG A 189 -9.87 3.85 -17.27
CA ARG A 189 -8.80 4.37 -16.41
C ARG A 189 -7.55 4.72 -17.22
N SER A 190 -7.21 3.94 -18.25
CA SER A 190 -6.08 4.18 -19.15
C SER A 190 -6.30 5.44 -19.99
N CYS A 191 -7.50 5.62 -20.55
CA CYS A 191 -7.92 6.84 -21.25
C CYS A 191 -7.86 8.07 -20.32
N ALA A 192 -8.42 7.98 -19.12
CA ALA A 192 -8.32 9.06 -18.13
C ALA A 192 -6.87 9.43 -17.79
N ARG A 193 -5.98 8.43 -17.65
CA ARG A 193 -4.54 8.66 -17.51
C ARG A 193 -3.97 9.41 -18.72
N ALA A 194 -4.30 9.00 -19.94
CA ALA A 194 -3.77 9.62 -21.14
C ALA A 194 -4.17 11.11 -21.24
N GLU A 195 -5.45 11.42 -20.99
CA GLU A 195 -5.94 12.81 -21.00
C GLU A 195 -5.38 13.65 -19.85
N LEU A 196 -5.16 13.08 -18.66
CA LEU A 196 -4.44 13.76 -17.56
C LEU A 196 -3.01 14.16 -17.95
N LEU A 197 -2.29 13.28 -18.64
CA LEU A 197 -0.91 13.53 -19.06
C LEU A 197 -0.81 14.57 -20.18
N LYS A 198 -1.82 14.63 -21.07
CA LYS A 198 -1.93 15.70 -22.07
C LYS A 198 -2.30 17.05 -21.45
N GLY A 199 -2.95 17.04 -20.29
CA GLY A 199 -3.49 18.23 -19.64
C GLY A 199 -4.93 18.56 -20.07
N ASP A 200 -5.57 17.67 -20.84
CA ASP A 200 -6.93 17.85 -21.37
C ASP A 200 -8.01 17.43 -20.35
N LEU A 201 -7.62 16.69 -19.30
CA LEU A 201 -8.49 16.31 -18.19
C LEU A 201 -8.03 16.92 -16.86
N VAL A 202 -8.97 17.50 -16.12
CA VAL A 202 -8.76 17.96 -14.74
C VAL A 202 -9.77 17.26 -13.84
N LEU A 203 -9.26 16.51 -12.87
CA LEU A 203 -10.07 15.81 -11.87
C LEU A 203 -9.86 16.47 -10.51
N ASP A 204 -10.93 16.58 -9.73
CA ASP A 204 -10.84 17.00 -8.33
C ASP A 204 -10.23 15.88 -7.44
N ASN A 205 -9.87 16.24 -6.21
CA ASN A 205 -9.22 15.30 -5.29
C ASN A 205 -10.14 14.12 -4.93
N ASN A 206 -11.45 14.31 -4.84
CA ASN A 206 -12.39 13.24 -4.47
C ASN A 206 -12.44 12.17 -5.56
N LEU A 207 -12.55 12.58 -6.81
CA LEU A 207 -12.58 11.66 -7.94
C LEU A 207 -11.24 10.92 -8.08
N LEU A 208 -10.11 11.61 -7.83
CA LEU A 208 -8.80 10.98 -7.77
C LEU A 208 -8.70 9.94 -6.64
N TYR A 209 -9.18 10.23 -5.43
CA TYR A 209 -9.24 9.23 -4.36
C TYR A 209 -10.08 8.01 -4.75
N TRP A 210 -11.19 8.22 -5.46
CA TRP A 210 -12.08 7.14 -5.86
C TRP A 210 -11.48 6.25 -6.94
N LEU A 211 -10.60 6.80 -7.80
CA LEU A 211 -9.84 6.02 -8.78
C LEU A 211 -8.71 5.19 -8.14
N LEU A 212 -8.34 5.42 -6.88
CA LEU A 212 -7.23 4.69 -6.25
C LEU A 212 -7.73 3.42 -5.53
N PRO A 213 -6.97 2.30 -5.58
CA PRO A 213 -7.32 1.06 -4.88
C PRO A 213 -7.01 1.14 -3.37
N VAL A 214 -7.43 2.21 -2.70
CA VAL A 214 -7.07 2.53 -1.29
C VAL A 214 -7.55 1.49 -0.28
N PHE A 215 -8.56 0.69 -0.63
CA PHE A 215 -9.10 -0.36 0.26
C PHE A 215 -8.46 -1.74 0.05
N ALA A 216 -7.58 -1.91 -0.95
CA ALA A 216 -6.96 -3.19 -1.24
C ALA A 216 -5.87 -3.53 -0.19
N SER A 217 -5.86 -4.78 0.26
CA SER A 217 -4.79 -5.32 1.12
C SER A 217 -3.44 -5.35 0.41
N GLU A 218 -3.48 -5.76 -0.86
CA GLU A 218 -2.34 -5.87 -1.76
C GLU A 218 -2.76 -5.24 -3.10
N PRO A 219 -2.71 -3.90 -3.24
CA PRO A 219 -3.15 -3.25 -4.47
C PRO A 219 -2.23 -3.63 -5.63
N ILE A 220 -2.83 -3.92 -6.78
CA ILE A 220 -2.10 -3.91 -8.06
C ILE A 220 -1.85 -2.44 -8.43
N VAL A 221 -0.60 -2.02 -8.41
CA VAL A 221 -0.19 -0.64 -8.64
C VAL A 221 0.20 -0.48 -10.10
N THR A 222 -0.79 -0.13 -10.92
CA THR A 222 -0.60 0.17 -12.35
C THR A 222 -0.02 1.56 -12.56
N GLU A 223 0.44 1.83 -13.79
CA GLU A 223 0.89 3.14 -14.21
C GLU A 223 -0.24 4.19 -14.12
N SER A 224 -1.49 3.78 -14.36
CA SER A 224 -2.68 4.60 -14.09
C SER A 224 -2.83 4.94 -12.62
N THR A 225 -2.65 3.98 -11.71
CA THR A 225 -2.70 4.24 -10.26
C THR A 225 -1.65 5.27 -9.84
N LEU A 226 -0.40 5.13 -10.30
CA LEU A 226 0.67 6.10 -10.02
C LEU A 226 0.38 7.48 -10.63
N THR A 227 -0.20 7.51 -11.84
CA THR A 227 -0.62 8.77 -12.49
C THR A 227 -1.72 9.49 -11.70
N PHE A 228 -2.67 8.76 -11.11
CA PHE A 228 -3.72 9.38 -10.29
C PHE A 228 -3.17 9.96 -8.98
N ILE A 229 -2.19 9.30 -8.34
CA ILE A 229 -1.46 9.90 -7.20
C ILE A 229 -0.71 11.16 -7.66
N ALA A 230 -0.05 11.12 -8.82
CA ALA A 230 0.70 12.26 -9.34
C ALA A 230 -0.20 13.47 -9.62
N ALA A 231 -1.40 13.24 -10.18
CA ALA A 231 -2.42 14.27 -10.39
C ALA A 231 -2.95 14.82 -9.06
N LEU A 232 -3.10 13.97 -8.03
CA LEU A 232 -3.46 14.39 -6.68
C LEU A 232 -2.37 15.31 -6.11
N TRP A 233 -1.09 14.90 -6.16
CA TRP A 233 0.02 15.74 -5.70
C TRP A 233 0.07 17.07 -6.44
N ARG A 234 -0.13 17.08 -7.77
CA ARG A 234 -0.25 18.32 -8.55
C ARG A 234 -1.34 19.24 -8.00
N ASN A 235 -2.55 18.72 -7.74
CA ASN A 235 -3.66 19.52 -7.21
C ASN A 235 -3.35 20.04 -5.79
N LEU A 236 -2.70 19.23 -4.96
CA LEU A 236 -2.31 19.61 -3.60
C LEU A 236 -1.24 20.70 -3.62
N VAL A 237 -0.19 20.56 -4.43
CA VAL A 237 0.86 21.57 -4.59
C VAL A 237 0.30 22.88 -5.16
N ALA A 238 -0.69 22.81 -6.05
CA ALA A 238 -1.37 24.00 -6.57
C ALA A 238 -2.20 24.73 -5.49
N SER A 239 -2.74 23.99 -4.51
CA SER A 239 -3.55 24.57 -3.43
C SER A 239 -2.73 24.97 -2.20
N TYR A 240 -1.63 24.26 -1.96
CA TYR A 240 -0.72 24.40 -0.83
C TYR A 240 0.71 24.36 -1.39
N PRO A 241 1.50 25.45 -1.33
CA PRO A 241 2.86 25.46 -1.87
C PRO A 241 3.71 24.28 -1.38
N THR A 242 3.48 23.85 -0.14
CA THR A 242 4.01 22.63 0.46
C THR A 242 2.94 21.96 1.33
N PHE A 243 3.00 20.62 1.46
CA PHE A 243 2.21 19.84 2.40
C PHE A 243 3.04 18.71 3.01
N GLU A 244 2.68 18.27 4.22
CA GLU A 244 3.49 17.28 4.95
C GLU A 244 3.44 15.90 4.28
N THR A 245 4.60 15.29 4.05
CA THR A 245 4.77 13.94 3.45
C THR A 245 4.02 12.88 4.24
N LYS A 246 4.03 12.99 5.58
CA LYS A 246 3.29 12.08 6.48
C LYS A 246 1.78 12.09 6.24
N HIS A 247 1.23 13.10 5.57
CA HIS A 247 -0.18 13.13 5.18
C HIS A 247 -0.52 12.15 4.04
N MET A 248 0.48 11.61 3.34
CA MET A 248 0.31 10.58 2.31
C MET A 248 0.34 9.14 2.86
N ILE A 249 0.46 8.96 4.18
CA ILE A 249 0.57 7.65 4.84
C ILE A 249 -0.58 6.68 4.50
N ASP A 250 -1.76 7.20 4.19
CA ASP A 250 -2.92 6.38 3.77
C ASP A 250 -2.66 5.66 2.43
N PHE A 251 -1.75 6.19 1.61
CA PHE A 251 -1.37 5.63 0.31
C PHE A 251 -0.08 4.80 0.37
N GLN A 252 0.48 4.51 1.55
CA GLN A 252 1.76 3.83 1.70
C GLN A 252 1.87 2.47 0.98
N ARG A 253 0.75 1.75 0.76
CA ARG A 253 0.75 0.50 -0.03
C ARG A 253 0.96 0.75 -1.52
N ILE A 254 0.43 1.86 -2.01
CA ILE A 254 0.64 2.34 -3.38
C ILE A 254 2.04 2.96 -3.48
N LEU A 255 2.47 3.72 -2.48
CA LEU A 255 3.78 4.36 -2.38
C LEU A 255 4.77 3.52 -1.57
N SER A 256 4.79 2.21 -1.79
CA SER A 256 5.52 1.25 -0.94
C SER A 256 6.98 1.05 -1.32
N THR A 257 7.43 1.64 -2.43
CA THR A 257 8.83 1.57 -2.86
C THR A 257 9.36 2.93 -3.26
N GLU A 258 10.67 3.10 -3.17
CA GLU A 258 11.40 4.29 -3.62
C GLU A 258 11.08 4.61 -5.08
N GLU A 259 11.04 3.61 -5.95
CA GLU A 259 10.79 3.76 -7.39
C GLU A 259 9.35 4.20 -7.68
N ARG A 260 8.37 3.75 -6.89
CA ARG A 260 6.98 4.22 -7.01
C ARG A 260 6.86 5.69 -6.60
N VAL A 261 7.54 6.10 -5.52
CA VAL A 261 7.59 7.50 -5.09
C VAL A 261 8.27 8.37 -6.15
N ALA A 262 9.43 7.96 -6.66
CA ALA A 262 10.16 8.66 -7.72
C ALA A 262 9.34 8.76 -9.03
N LYS A 263 8.60 7.71 -9.39
CA LYS A 263 7.72 7.71 -10.57
C LYS A 263 6.57 8.70 -10.40
N VAL A 264 5.96 8.77 -9.22
CA VAL A 264 4.92 9.77 -8.91
C VAL A 264 5.50 11.18 -8.99
N GLU A 265 6.67 11.41 -8.40
CA GLU A 265 7.37 12.70 -8.46
C GLU A 265 7.57 13.16 -9.91
N ALA A 266 8.15 12.30 -10.75
CA ALA A 266 8.40 12.60 -12.16
C ALA A 266 7.10 12.87 -12.95
N LEU A 267 6.04 12.11 -12.68
CA LEU A 267 4.73 12.31 -13.30
C LEU A 267 4.10 13.63 -12.85
N THR A 268 4.22 13.99 -11.57
CA THR A 268 3.70 15.26 -11.05
C THR A 268 4.40 16.43 -11.70
N ASP A 269 5.72 16.38 -11.84
CA ASP A 269 6.49 17.42 -12.54
C ASP A 269 6.08 17.54 -14.00
N ALA A 270 5.97 16.42 -14.73
CA ALA A 270 5.55 16.43 -16.13
C ALA A 270 4.17 17.09 -16.32
N MET A 271 3.22 16.84 -15.42
CA MET A 271 1.89 17.47 -15.45
C MET A 271 1.91 18.96 -15.07
N ARG A 272 2.91 19.42 -14.31
CA ARG A 272 3.06 20.84 -13.95
C ARG A 272 3.71 21.62 -15.07
N GLU A 273 4.68 21.03 -15.78
CA GLU A 273 5.34 21.64 -16.94
C GLU A 273 4.36 21.91 -18.10
N SER A 274 3.42 21.00 -18.36
CA SER A 274 2.41 21.17 -19.41
C SER A 274 1.39 22.30 -19.12
N ALA A 275 1.25 22.73 -17.86
CA ALA A 275 0.26 23.72 -17.41
C ALA A 275 0.66 25.21 -17.67
N SER A 276 1.56 25.48 -18.62
CA SER A 276 1.85 26.82 -19.19
C SER A 276 2.69 27.82 -18.35
N LYS A 277 3.40 27.40 -17.31
CA LYS A 277 4.56 28.13 -16.77
C LYS A 277 5.65 27.14 -16.35
N PRO A 278 6.94 27.39 -16.63
CA PRO A 278 8.01 26.61 -16.01
C PRO A 278 7.97 26.88 -14.50
N SER A 279 7.30 26.01 -13.75
CA SER A 279 7.40 25.98 -12.30
C SER A 279 8.70 25.27 -11.92
N SER A 280 9.34 25.69 -10.83
CA SER A 280 10.38 24.88 -10.19
C SER A 280 9.86 23.45 -10.00
N LYS A 281 10.73 22.45 -10.20
CA LYS A 281 10.41 21.06 -9.89
C LYS A 281 9.87 20.93 -8.47
N ILE A 282 9.00 19.95 -8.25
CA ILE A 282 8.62 19.63 -6.88
C ILE A 282 9.83 19.07 -6.15
N VAL A 283 9.84 19.28 -4.84
CA VAL A 283 10.72 18.66 -3.88
C VAL A 283 9.90 17.64 -3.12
N VAL A 284 10.43 16.42 -3.05
CA VAL A 284 9.84 15.29 -2.32
C VAL A 284 10.81 14.93 -1.20
N GLY A 285 10.56 15.48 -0.01
CA GLY A 285 11.37 15.28 1.18
C GLY A 285 10.64 14.44 2.24
N LYS A 286 11.36 14.06 3.31
CA LYS A 286 10.80 13.29 4.43
C LYS A 286 9.67 14.04 5.17
N HIS A 287 9.77 15.36 5.24
CA HIS A 287 8.84 16.21 5.98
C HIS A 287 7.76 16.79 5.09
N ASN A 288 8.15 17.36 3.94
CA ASN A 288 7.23 18.01 3.02
C ASN A 288 7.40 17.59 1.55
N ILE A 289 6.29 17.70 0.82
CA ILE A 289 6.20 17.62 -0.63
C ILE A 289 5.71 18.99 -1.13
N GLY A 290 6.38 19.59 -2.11
CA GLY A 290 5.94 20.87 -2.66
C GLY A 290 6.98 21.63 -3.47
N THR A 291 6.88 22.95 -3.53
CA THR A 291 7.87 23.81 -4.20
C THR A 291 9.09 24.05 -3.31
N ALA A 292 10.28 24.09 -3.93
CA ALA A 292 11.57 24.28 -3.26
C ALA A 292 11.77 25.68 -2.63
N ALA A 293 11.13 25.94 -1.49
CA ALA A 293 11.23 27.24 -0.80
C ALA A 293 12.66 27.60 -0.36
N LEU A 294 13.47 26.58 -0.01
CA LEU A 294 14.82 26.74 0.51
C LEU A 294 15.78 27.40 -0.51
N PHE A 295 15.69 27.00 -1.78
CA PHE A 295 16.53 27.56 -2.84
C PHE A 295 16.12 28.97 -3.23
N ASP A 296 14.81 29.25 -3.27
CA ASP A 296 14.28 30.57 -3.62
C ASP A 296 14.62 31.65 -2.58
N HIS A 297 14.84 31.24 -1.32
CA HIS A 297 15.13 32.14 -0.20
C HIS A 297 16.49 31.87 0.46
N LYS A 298 17.44 31.28 -0.27
CA LYS A 298 18.75 30.85 0.22
C LYS A 298 19.48 31.89 1.09
N GLU A 299 19.52 33.15 0.66
CA GLU A 299 20.22 34.21 1.41
C GLU A 299 19.54 34.51 2.76
N ASP A 300 18.21 34.43 2.85
CA ASP A 300 17.49 34.61 4.11
C ASP A 300 17.89 33.52 5.12
N TYR A 301 17.96 32.25 4.69
CA TYR A 301 18.37 31.14 5.54
C TYR A 301 19.83 31.28 6.02
N LEU A 302 20.76 31.68 5.14
CA LEU A 302 22.15 31.93 5.50
C LEU A 302 22.27 33.06 6.55
N HIS A 303 21.51 34.15 6.38
CA HIS A 303 21.48 35.24 7.36
C HIS A 303 20.86 34.79 8.69
N SER A 304 19.78 34.00 8.64
CA SER A 304 19.13 33.49 9.85
C SER A 304 20.05 32.57 10.66
N MET A 305 20.74 31.62 10.03
CA MET A 305 21.70 30.75 10.72
C MET A 305 22.81 31.55 11.40
N LYS A 306 23.34 32.57 10.71
CA LYS A 306 24.35 33.45 11.31
C LYS A 306 23.79 34.23 12.51
N ALA A 307 22.64 34.87 12.36
CA ALA A 307 22.04 35.67 13.44
C ALA A 307 21.72 34.82 14.67
N VAL A 308 21.17 33.62 14.46
CA VAL A 308 20.87 32.64 15.52
C VAL A 308 22.16 32.17 16.20
N SER A 309 23.21 31.85 15.43
CA SER A 309 24.51 31.46 15.97
C SER A 309 25.13 32.55 16.84
N ASP A 310 25.11 33.81 16.37
CA ASP A 310 25.69 34.95 17.08
C ASP A 310 24.98 35.17 18.43
N ILE A 311 23.64 35.16 18.46
CA ILE A 311 22.85 35.31 19.69
C ILE A 311 23.16 34.20 20.71
N LEU A 312 23.22 32.95 20.27
CA LEU A 312 23.51 31.83 21.16
C LEU A 312 24.92 31.94 21.77
N ARG A 313 25.92 32.32 20.95
CA ARG A 313 27.31 32.49 21.41
C ARG A 313 27.45 33.67 22.37
N GLU A 314 26.77 34.79 22.12
CA GLU A 314 26.71 35.93 23.04
C GLU A 314 26.12 35.56 24.40
N ASN A 315 25.25 34.54 24.44
CA ASN A 315 24.66 33.99 25.66
C ASN A 315 25.40 32.74 26.20
N GLY A 316 26.64 32.51 25.75
CA GLY A 316 27.51 31.46 26.28
C GLY A 316 27.20 30.03 25.83
N MET A 317 26.36 29.86 24.79
CA MET A 317 26.04 28.56 24.21
C MET A 317 26.83 28.35 22.91
N GLU A 318 27.50 27.21 22.77
CA GLU A 318 28.08 26.81 21.48
C GLU A 318 26.95 26.44 20.52
N ALA A 319 27.01 26.96 19.28
CA ALA A 319 26.02 26.70 18.25
C ALA A 319 26.70 26.42 16.91
N MET A 320 26.17 25.46 16.16
CA MET A 320 26.75 24.97 14.91
C MET A 320 25.67 24.45 13.97
N ILE A 321 25.95 24.38 12.67
CA ILE A 321 25.05 23.67 11.74
C ILE A 321 25.14 22.16 11.97
N CYS A 322 24.05 21.44 11.78
CA CYS A 322 24.00 19.99 11.93
C CYS A 322 23.14 19.32 10.84
N TYR A 323 22.94 18.00 10.95
CA TYR A 323 22.05 17.18 10.12
C TYR A 323 22.06 17.53 8.62
N GLY A 324 20.91 17.83 8.00
CA GLY A 324 20.77 18.02 6.56
C GLY A 324 21.60 19.19 6.05
N THR A 325 21.65 20.27 6.83
CA THR A 325 22.45 21.46 6.51
C THR A 325 23.95 21.17 6.52
N LEU A 326 24.44 20.45 7.54
CA LEU A 326 25.85 20.06 7.62
C LEU A 326 26.21 19.04 6.52
N LEU A 327 25.32 18.08 6.26
CA LEU A 327 25.49 17.08 5.21
C LEU A 327 25.64 17.76 3.83
N GLY A 328 24.75 18.72 3.52
CA GLY A 328 24.83 19.54 2.32
C GLY A 328 26.13 20.36 2.25
N ALA A 329 26.53 21.01 3.35
CA ALA A 329 27.77 21.78 3.41
C ALA A 329 29.02 20.93 3.12
N ILE A 330 29.09 19.72 3.66
CA ILE A 330 30.25 18.84 3.46
C ILE A 330 30.25 18.26 2.04
N ARG A 331 29.11 17.67 1.63
CA ARG A 331 28.99 16.88 0.39
C ARG A 331 28.83 17.75 -0.86
N ASP A 332 27.91 18.72 -0.80
CA ASP A 332 27.41 19.44 -1.97
C ASP A 332 27.90 20.90 -2.01
N LYS A 333 28.53 21.38 -0.93
CA LYS A 333 28.90 22.81 -0.73
C LYS A 333 27.70 23.76 -0.80
N GLY A 334 26.50 23.22 -0.57
CA GLY A 334 25.21 23.88 -0.71
C GLY A 334 24.13 23.16 0.10
N PHE A 335 22.88 23.61 -0.02
CA PHE A 335 21.75 22.88 0.57
C PHE A 335 21.46 21.61 -0.21
N ILE A 336 20.89 20.61 0.45
CA ILE A 336 20.45 19.38 -0.22
C ILE A 336 19.26 19.73 -1.14
N PRO A 337 19.24 19.27 -2.40
CA PRO A 337 18.19 19.62 -3.37
C PRO A 337 16.74 19.39 -2.91
N HIS A 338 16.53 18.42 -2.02
CA HIS A 338 15.22 18.03 -1.51
C HIS A 338 15.01 18.36 -0.01
N ASP A 339 15.87 19.18 0.58
CA ASP A 339 15.66 19.72 1.94
C ASP A 339 14.67 20.89 1.92
N ASP A 340 13.96 21.05 3.03
CA ASP A 340 12.93 22.07 3.23
C ASP A 340 13.19 23.01 4.43
N ASP A 341 14.19 22.71 5.26
CA ASP A 341 14.61 23.49 6.41
C ASP A 341 16.15 23.67 6.49
N VAL A 342 16.61 24.35 7.54
CA VAL A 342 18.04 24.38 7.91
C VAL A 342 18.19 24.03 9.37
N ASP A 343 19.13 23.14 9.67
CA ASP A 343 19.34 22.57 10.99
C ASP A 343 20.54 23.22 11.70
N MET A 344 20.32 23.62 12.96
CA MET A 344 21.38 24.00 13.87
C MET A 344 21.28 23.27 15.20
N LEU A 345 22.43 22.94 15.77
CA LEU A 345 22.58 22.38 17.10
C LEU A 345 23.09 23.47 18.06
N TYR A 346 22.59 23.49 19.29
CA TYR A 346 23.22 24.22 20.39
C TYR A 346 23.47 23.34 21.61
N VAL A 347 24.59 23.60 22.28
CA VAL A 347 25.01 22.85 23.48
C VAL A 347 24.45 23.52 24.71
N ASP A 348 23.47 22.88 25.34
CA ASP A 348 22.95 23.27 26.64
C ASP A 348 23.93 22.83 27.75
N THR A 349 23.96 23.56 28.86
CA THR A 349 24.89 23.30 29.98
C THR A 349 24.40 22.20 30.92
N SER A 350 23.20 21.67 30.72
CA SER A 350 22.61 20.63 31.57
C SER A 350 23.28 19.27 31.45
N SER A 351 23.02 18.46 32.48
CA SER A 351 23.56 17.11 32.60
C SER A 351 22.61 16.00 32.13
N ASN A 352 21.36 16.35 31.83
CA ASN A 352 20.29 15.40 31.54
C ASN A 352 19.16 16.06 30.72
N ARG A 353 18.33 15.23 30.10
CA ARG A 353 17.24 15.68 29.21
C ARG A 353 16.18 16.53 29.91
N GLU A 354 15.85 16.25 31.17
CA GLU A 354 14.78 16.98 31.88
C GLU A 354 15.19 18.44 32.11
N GLU A 355 16.42 18.63 32.59
CA GLU A 355 17.01 19.95 32.79
C GLU A 355 17.20 20.70 31.47
N MET A 356 17.67 20.02 30.41
CA MET A 356 17.74 20.59 29.05
C MET A 356 16.37 21.10 28.56
N MET A 357 15.31 20.31 28.74
CA MET A 357 13.95 20.70 28.37
C MET A 357 13.40 21.87 29.21
N HIS A 358 13.88 22.01 30.46
CA HIS A 358 13.60 23.17 31.28
C HIS A 358 14.32 24.42 30.74
N ASN A 359 15.64 24.33 30.51
CA ASN A 359 16.50 25.42 30.01
C ASN A 359 16.06 25.91 28.63
N ARG A 360 15.66 24.99 27.75
CA ARG A 360 15.09 25.28 26.42
C ARG A 360 14.01 26.36 26.44
N LYS A 361 13.17 26.40 27.48
CA LYS A 361 12.11 27.42 27.60
C LYS A 361 12.71 28.83 27.75
N ALA A 362 13.81 28.96 28.46
CA ALA A 362 14.54 30.23 28.59
C ALA A 362 15.19 30.63 27.26
N VAL A 363 15.74 29.67 26.50
CA VAL A 363 16.30 29.94 25.15
C VAL A 363 15.21 30.41 24.19
N MET A 364 14.04 29.76 24.18
CA MET A 364 12.91 30.25 23.38
C MET A 364 12.45 31.66 23.81
N GLN A 365 12.49 31.95 25.12
CA GLN A 365 12.12 33.27 25.63
C GLN A 365 13.12 34.34 25.20
N LEU A 366 14.42 34.05 25.24
CA LEU A 366 15.48 34.92 24.72
C LEU A 366 15.20 35.37 23.28
N PHE A 367 14.84 34.44 22.40
CA PHE A 367 14.50 34.78 21.01
C PHE A 367 13.20 35.58 20.90
N LYS A 368 12.16 35.25 21.69
CA LYS A 368 10.91 36.02 21.72
C LYS A 368 11.13 37.46 22.15
N ASP A 369 11.99 37.69 23.14
CA ASP A 369 12.33 39.03 23.64
C ASP A 369 13.06 39.88 22.58
N LEU A 370 13.62 39.24 21.55
CA LEU A 370 14.25 39.86 20.38
C LEU A 370 13.32 39.91 19.15
N ASP A 371 12.01 39.71 19.33
CA ASP A 371 10.98 39.69 18.28
C ASP A 371 11.13 38.58 17.23
N TYR A 372 11.84 37.49 17.55
CA TYR A 372 11.89 36.32 16.67
C TYR A 372 10.57 35.56 16.72
N ARG A 373 10.13 35.06 15.57
CA ARG A 373 8.99 34.13 15.50
C ARG A 373 9.45 32.74 15.93
N ILE A 374 8.66 32.11 16.79
CA ILE A 374 8.95 30.78 17.32
C ILE A 374 7.85 29.81 16.92
N TRP A 375 8.24 28.64 16.42
CA TRP A 375 7.36 27.48 16.31
C TRP A 375 7.92 26.34 17.16
N ASP A 376 7.19 25.95 18.20
CA ASP A 376 7.59 24.90 19.15
C ASP A 376 7.18 23.52 18.60
N SER A 377 8.16 22.68 18.26
CA SER A 377 7.94 21.31 17.76
C SER A 377 7.94 20.25 18.88
N GLY A 378 7.94 20.67 20.14
CA GLY A 378 7.95 19.84 21.34
C GLY A 378 9.35 19.58 21.89
N THR A 379 10.35 19.30 21.05
CA THR A 379 11.74 19.05 21.50
C THR A 379 12.73 20.02 20.87
N ASN A 380 12.87 20.03 19.54
CA ASN A 380 13.50 21.15 18.82
C ASN A 380 12.49 22.31 18.70
N PHE A 381 12.88 23.41 18.10
CA PHE A 381 11.97 24.53 17.80
C PHE A 381 12.54 25.36 16.67
N HIS A 382 11.66 25.92 15.85
CA HIS A 382 12.08 26.79 14.77
C HIS A 382 12.13 28.24 15.25
N VAL A 383 13.22 28.92 14.90
CA VAL A 383 13.43 30.36 15.15
C VAL A 383 13.49 31.09 13.81
N THR A 384 12.69 32.13 13.63
CA THR A 384 12.77 32.97 12.43
C THR A 384 13.05 34.42 12.83
N PRO A 385 14.17 35.02 12.39
CA PRO A 385 14.48 36.40 12.67
C PRO A 385 13.40 37.37 12.14
N PRO A 386 13.22 38.53 12.79
CA PRO A 386 12.27 39.54 12.33
C PRO A 386 12.63 40.02 10.93
N GLY A 387 11.63 40.07 10.04
CA GLY A 387 11.79 40.52 8.65
C GLY A 387 12.34 39.48 7.67
N LEU A 388 12.81 38.31 8.15
CA LEU A 388 13.28 37.23 7.29
C LEU A 388 12.22 36.13 7.11
N ARG A 389 12.32 35.40 5.99
CA ARG A 389 11.48 34.23 5.70
C ARG A 389 12.13 32.90 6.08
N GLY A 390 13.46 32.85 6.15
CA GLY A 390 14.21 31.63 6.49
C GLY A 390 14.19 31.32 7.98
N GLY A 391 13.42 30.33 8.40
CA GLY A 391 13.48 29.80 9.76
C GLY A 391 14.64 28.81 9.93
N VAL A 392 15.22 28.74 11.13
CA VAL A 392 16.24 27.75 11.51
C VAL A 392 15.61 26.76 12.48
N ASP A 393 15.71 25.47 12.20
CA ASP A 393 15.33 24.42 13.15
C ASP A 393 16.47 24.20 14.16
N LEU A 394 16.19 24.50 15.42
CA LEU A 394 17.20 24.58 16.47
C LEU A 394 17.06 23.40 17.45
N PHE A 395 18.09 22.56 17.47
CA PHE A 395 18.15 21.33 18.26
C PHE A 395 19.01 21.54 19.51
N PRO A 396 18.47 21.30 20.72
CA PRO A 396 19.30 21.27 21.92
C PRO A 396 20.05 19.93 22.05
N CYS A 397 21.24 19.95 22.64
CA CYS A 397 21.88 18.77 23.23
C CYS A 397 22.32 19.03 24.67
N TYR A 398 22.51 17.96 25.44
CA TYR A 398 22.98 18.01 26.82
C TYR A 398 24.18 17.08 27.03
N ARG A 399 24.96 17.32 28.09
CA ARG A 399 26.17 16.56 28.40
C ARG A 399 25.89 15.49 29.45
N ASP A 400 26.26 14.25 29.22
CA ASP A 400 26.30 13.20 30.25
C ASP A 400 27.71 12.60 30.29
N GLY A 401 28.50 12.97 31.29
CA GLY A 401 29.90 12.62 31.38
C GLY A 401 30.70 13.11 30.17
N SER A 402 31.29 12.17 29.41
CA SER A 402 32.07 12.45 28.19
C SER A 402 31.26 12.34 26.89
N LEU A 403 29.93 12.22 26.99
CA LEU A 403 29.02 12.12 25.87
C LEU A 403 28.16 13.38 25.77
N LEU A 404 27.91 13.83 24.55
CA LEU A 404 26.84 14.77 24.24
C LEU A 404 25.67 13.99 23.69
N HIS A 405 24.50 14.14 24.29
CA HIS A 405 23.28 13.48 23.85
C HIS A 405 22.55 14.39 22.85
N LEU A 406 22.56 13.98 21.58
CA LEU A 406 21.92 14.68 20.47
C LEU A 406 20.66 13.95 20.06
N MET A 407 19.71 14.66 19.43
CA MET A 407 18.58 14.03 18.77
C MET A 407 19.02 13.37 17.46
N MET A 408 19.22 12.06 17.50
CA MET A 408 19.70 11.26 16.38
C MET A 408 18.52 10.57 15.65
N GLU A 409 18.70 9.32 15.25
CA GLU A 409 17.72 8.55 14.49
C GLU A 409 16.33 8.51 15.16
N ARG A 410 15.28 8.68 14.35
CA ARG A 410 13.86 8.58 14.73
C ARG A 410 13.49 9.45 15.95
N TYR A 411 14.07 10.64 16.04
CA TYR A 411 13.86 11.61 17.13
C TYR A 411 14.34 11.11 18.51
N LEU A 412 15.18 10.06 18.56
CA LEU A 412 15.71 9.51 19.80
C LEU A 412 17.02 10.21 20.20
N TYR A 413 17.21 10.43 21.49
CA TYR A 413 18.48 10.97 21.99
C TYR A 413 19.50 9.84 22.13
N ARG A 414 20.68 10.02 21.54
CA ARG A 414 21.81 9.10 21.66
C ARG A 414 23.08 9.87 22.04
N GLY A 415 23.87 9.28 22.94
CA GLY A 415 25.16 9.83 23.35
C GLY A 415 26.21 9.67 22.25
N ILE A 416 26.84 10.78 21.88
CA ILE A 416 27.94 10.89 20.93
C ILE A 416 29.17 11.36 21.69
N PRO A 417 30.37 10.78 21.47
CA PRO A 417 31.61 11.29 22.05
C PRO A 417 31.73 12.81 21.87
N GLU A 418 31.93 13.52 22.97
CA GLU A 418 31.93 14.98 22.98
C GLU A 418 32.94 15.59 21.99
N ASP A 419 34.10 14.93 21.83
CA ASP A 419 35.19 15.36 20.95
C ASP A 419 34.88 15.23 19.44
N ILE A 420 33.74 14.65 19.08
CA ILE A 420 33.18 14.67 17.72
C ILE A 420 32.43 15.99 17.46
N VAL A 421 31.84 16.58 18.50
CA VAL A 421 30.94 17.73 18.38
C VAL A 421 31.64 19.03 18.76
N ILE A 422 32.37 19.05 19.87
CA ILE A 422 33.05 20.26 20.36
C ILE A 422 34.54 20.00 20.65
N PRO A 423 35.43 21.02 20.60
CA PRO A 423 35.13 22.41 20.26
C PRO A 423 34.70 22.60 18.80
N THR A 424 33.81 23.55 18.56
CA THR A 424 33.34 23.86 17.19
C THR A 424 34.49 24.19 16.23
N THR A 425 34.36 23.72 14.99
CA THR A 425 35.20 24.08 13.83
C THR A 425 34.39 24.91 12.83
N GLU A 426 34.87 25.07 11.61
CA GLU A 426 34.20 25.79 10.53
C GLU A 426 34.05 24.94 9.26
N VAL A 427 32.96 25.14 8.53
CA VAL A 427 32.73 24.56 7.19
C VAL A 427 32.19 25.63 6.23
N GLU A 428 32.44 25.43 4.94
CA GLU A 428 31.92 26.31 3.88
C GLU A 428 30.55 25.85 3.40
N LEU A 429 29.62 26.79 3.30
CA LEU A 429 28.30 26.63 2.67
C LEU A 429 28.02 27.84 1.78
N TYR A 430 27.88 27.65 0.46
CA TYR A 430 27.74 28.73 -0.53
C TYR A 430 28.81 29.85 -0.39
N GLY A 431 30.07 29.48 -0.14
CA GLY A 431 31.16 30.44 0.07
C GLY A 431 31.07 31.25 1.36
N ARG A 432 30.20 30.88 2.31
CA ARG A 432 30.15 31.43 3.66
C ARG A 432 30.70 30.43 4.65
N THR A 433 31.46 30.92 5.62
CA THR A 433 31.96 30.12 6.73
C THR A 433 30.93 30.06 7.84
N LEU A 434 30.53 28.85 8.23
CA LEU A 434 29.59 28.60 9.33
C LEU A 434 30.21 27.67 10.39
N PRO A 435 29.86 27.83 11.68
CA PRO A 435 30.34 26.93 12.72
C PRO A 435 29.82 25.51 12.49
N ALA A 436 30.69 24.53 12.67
CA ALA A 436 30.43 23.11 12.48
C ALA A 436 30.95 22.28 13.67
N PRO A 437 30.50 21.02 13.82
CA PRO A 437 31.03 20.09 14.80
C PRO A 437 32.54 19.85 14.66
N ALA A 438 33.24 19.54 15.76
CA ALA A 438 34.69 19.29 15.78
C ALA A 438 35.19 18.30 14.71
N LYS A 439 34.40 17.25 14.44
CA LYS A 439 34.68 16.22 13.43
C LYS A 439 33.43 16.00 12.55
N PRO A 440 33.18 16.88 11.57
CA PRO A 440 31.93 16.89 10.81
C PRO A 440 31.60 15.55 10.13
N GLU A 441 32.57 14.95 9.44
CA GLU A 441 32.42 13.69 8.72
C GLU A 441 32.13 12.52 9.66
N ARG A 442 32.70 12.54 10.88
CA ARG A 442 32.40 11.54 11.91
C ARG A 442 30.97 11.68 12.41
N LEU A 443 30.48 12.91 12.62
CA LEU A 443 29.09 13.11 12.99
C LEU A 443 28.12 12.68 11.88
N MET A 444 28.47 12.88 10.61
CA MET A 444 27.67 12.38 9.49
C MET A 444 27.61 10.85 9.46
N ALA A 445 28.74 10.16 9.69
CA ALA A 445 28.75 8.70 9.81
C ALA A 445 27.91 8.21 11.00
N GLU A 446 27.95 8.91 12.14
CA GLU A 446 27.09 8.62 13.30
C GLU A 446 25.59 8.83 13.00
N ARG A 447 25.22 9.84 12.20
CA ARG A 447 23.81 10.15 11.88
C ARG A 447 23.23 9.31 10.75
N TYR A 448 23.98 9.15 9.67
CA TYR A 448 23.49 8.62 8.39
C TYR A 448 24.11 7.26 8.02
N GLY A 449 25.04 6.75 8.85
CA GLY A 449 25.81 5.53 8.58
C GLY A 449 27.00 5.77 7.65
N GLU A 450 27.87 4.77 7.49
CA GLU A 450 29.11 4.87 6.70
C GLU A 450 28.90 5.20 5.21
N THR A 451 27.68 4.99 4.69
CA THR A 451 27.30 5.27 3.30
C THR A 451 26.77 6.68 3.07
N TRP A 452 26.87 7.58 4.04
CA TRP A 452 26.31 8.95 4.00
C TRP A 452 26.77 9.80 2.80
N HIS A 453 27.90 9.46 2.20
CA HIS A 453 28.41 10.08 0.98
C HIS A 453 27.49 9.87 -0.23
N THR A 454 26.69 8.80 -0.23
CA THR A 454 25.71 8.51 -1.28
C THR A 454 24.37 9.13 -0.88
N PRO A 455 23.78 10.01 -1.72
CA PRO A 455 22.47 10.60 -1.45
C PRO A 455 21.39 9.55 -1.24
N ASN A 456 20.64 9.66 -0.15
CA ASN A 456 19.43 8.89 0.10
C ASN A 456 18.28 9.87 0.41
N PRO A 457 17.44 10.23 -0.59
CA PRO A 457 16.31 11.15 -0.39
C PRO A 457 15.21 10.55 0.51
N TYR A 458 15.25 9.25 0.75
CA TYR A 458 14.27 8.51 1.55
C TYR A 458 14.76 8.18 2.96
N HIS A 459 15.86 8.79 3.41
CA HIS A 459 16.37 8.60 4.78
C HIS A 459 15.29 8.98 5.81
N GLU A 460 14.90 8.00 6.63
CA GLU A 460 13.83 8.14 7.64
C GLU A 460 12.47 8.55 7.06
N TRP A 461 12.15 8.03 5.87
CA TRP A 461 10.84 8.22 5.26
C TRP A 461 9.68 7.90 6.23
N PRO A 462 8.54 8.62 6.19
CA PRO A 462 7.46 8.46 7.19
C PRO A 462 6.81 7.07 7.25
N TRP A 463 7.09 6.20 6.28
CA TRP A 463 6.76 4.78 6.29
C TRP A 463 7.90 3.96 5.68
N GLU A 464 7.86 2.64 5.90
CA GLU A 464 8.85 1.74 5.34
C GLU A 464 8.71 1.68 3.80
N LEU A 465 9.81 1.97 3.10
CA LEU A 465 9.92 1.82 1.67
C LEU A 465 10.76 0.58 1.36
N GLY A 466 10.24 -0.29 0.51
CA GLY A 466 11.04 -1.30 -0.17
C GLY A 466 11.84 -0.67 -1.31
N THR A 467 12.82 -1.41 -1.81
CA THR A 467 13.47 -1.09 -3.09
C THR A 467 13.02 -2.12 -4.12
N GLN A 468 12.46 -1.65 -5.24
CA GLN A 468 12.14 -2.51 -6.37
C GLN A 468 13.43 -3.13 -6.93
N ALA A 469 14.54 -2.39 -6.88
CA ALA A 469 15.82 -2.77 -7.45
C ALA A 469 16.59 -3.87 -6.70
N THR A 470 16.20 -4.25 -5.47
CA THR A 470 16.85 -5.36 -4.77
C THR A 470 16.13 -6.66 -5.10
N PRO A 471 16.75 -7.56 -5.90
CA PRO A 471 16.16 -8.86 -6.16
C PRO A 471 15.98 -9.63 -4.85
N LEU A 472 14.90 -10.39 -4.74
CA LEU A 472 14.68 -11.28 -3.60
C LEU A 472 15.79 -12.35 -3.47
N SER A 473 16.44 -12.70 -4.58
CA SER A 473 17.55 -13.65 -4.65
C SER A 473 18.36 -13.43 -5.93
N ASP A 474 19.53 -14.04 -6.05
CA ASP A 474 20.35 -14.03 -7.28
C ASP A 474 20.13 -15.27 -8.17
N ARG A 475 19.00 -15.97 -7.99
CA ARG A 475 18.70 -17.24 -8.68
C ARG A 475 18.71 -17.10 -10.20
N GLU A 476 19.10 -18.16 -10.90
CA GLU A 476 18.85 -18.24 -12.35
C GLU A 476 17.34 -18.39 -12.63
N LEU A 477 16.87 -17.77 -13.71
CA LEU A 477 15.48 -17.93 -14.16
C LEU A 477 15.35 -19.25 -14.93
N ALA A 478 14.22 -19.93 -14.78
CA ALA A 478 13.93 -21.15 -15.49
C ALA A 478 13.81 -20.86 -16.99
N PRO A 479 14.33 -21.74 -17.86
CA PRO A 479 14.19 -21.56 -19.30
C PRO A 479 12.71 -21.64 -19.70
N LYS A 480 12.31 -20.76 -20.61
CA LYS A 480 10.96 -20.79 -21.17
C LYS A 480 10.73 -22.08 -21.96
N PRO A 481 9.54 -22.68 -21.85
CA PRO A 481 9.22 -23.85 -22.66
C PRO A 481 9.13 -23.46 -24.14
N SER A 482 9.60 -24.34 -25.03
CA SER A 482 9.56 -24.12 -26.48
C SER A 482 8.17 -24.28 -27.10
N ARG A 483 7.22 -24.82 -26.32
CA ARG A 483 5.80 -25.01 -26.66
C ARG A 483 4.94 -24.82 -25.42
N THR A 484 3.62 -24.69 -25.61
CA THR A 484 2.68 -24.65 -24.48
C THR A 484 2.72 -25.97 -23.70
N ILE A 485 2.93 -25.87 -22.39
CA ILE A 485 2.92 -26.99 -21.43
C ILE A 485 1.50 -27.19 -20.90
N ARG A 486 0.97 -28.40 -21.08
CA ARG A 486 -0.36 -28.80 -20.60
C ARG A 486 -0.28 -29.36 -19.20
N ILE A 487 -0.96 -28.71 -18.27
CA ILE A 487 -0.97 -29.07 -16.86
C ILE A 487 -2.34 -29.65 -16.50
N ALA A 488 -2.34 -30.87 -15.96
CA ALA A 488 -3.56 -31.48 -15.42
C ALA A 488 -3.94 -30.74 -14.14
N TRP A 489 -5.19 -30.29 -14.06
CA TRP A 489 -5.69 -29.59 -12.88
C TRP A 489 -6.02 -30.59 -11.77
N GLY A 490 -5.40 -30.43 -10.60
CA GLY A 490 -5.51 -31.38 -9.48
C GLY A 490 -6.93 -31.50 -8.93
N GLN A 491 -7.79 -30.50 -9.18
CA GLN A 491 -9.16 -30.49 -8.67
C GLN A 491 -10.22 -31.00 -9.65
N HIS A 492 -9.91 -31.10 -10.95
CA HIS A 492 -10.83 -31.65 -11.94
C HIS A 492 -10.10 -32.07 -13.20
N LEU A 493 -10.39 -33.27 -13.69
CA LEU A 493 -9.83 -33.80 -14.93
C LEU A 493 -10.98 -34.30 -15.82
N GLY A 494 -11.06 -33.83 -17.06
CA GLY A 494 -12.09 -34.22 -18.03
C GLY A 494 -13.34 -33.31 -18.07
N PRO A 495 -14.25 -33.51 -19.05
CA PRO A 495 -15.46 -32.72 -19.20
C PRO A 495 -16.64 -33.21 -18.32
N GLY A 496 -17.51 -32.29 -17.91
CA GLY A 496 -18.94 -32.58 -17.68
C GLY A 496 -19.28 -33.59 -16.58
N GLY A 497 -18.54 -33.62 -15.46
CA GLY A 497 -18.92 -34.39 -14.25
C GLY A 497 -18.28 -35.76 -14.12
N TYR A 498 -17.47 -36.20 -15.10
CA TYR A 498 -16.59 -37.36 -14.96
C TYR A 498 -15.17 -36.89 -14.61
N SER A 499 -14.84 -36.88 -13.33
CA SER A 499 -13.48 -36.60 -12.84
C SER A 499 -13.18 -37.53 -11.66
N PRO A 500 -11.95 -38.02 -11.50
CA PRO A 500 -11.53 -38.62 -10.25
C PRO A 500 -11.69 -37.63 -9.08
N PRO A 501 -11.81 -38.13 -7.83
CA PRO A 501 -11.78 -37.28 -6.63
C PRO A 501 -10.57 -36.34 -6.64
N LYS A 502 -10.78 -35.09 -6.24
CA LYS A 502 -9.76 -34.03 -6.26
C LYS A 502 -8.49 -34.45 -5.51
N ASN A 503 -7.34 -34.10 -6.05
CA ASN A 503 -6.02 -34.33 -5.44
C ASN A 503 -5.81 -35.80 -5.00
N SER A 504 -6.28 -36.76 -5.80
CA SER A 504 -6.16 -38.20 -5.54
C SER A 504 -5.12 -38.89 -6.43
N ALA A 505 -4.69 -40.10 -6.05
CA ALA A 505 -3.86 -40.96 -6.90
C ALA A 505 -4.46 -41.14 -8.29
N ALA A 506 -5.78 -41.32 -8.38
CA ALA A 506 -6.48 -41.50 -9.66
C ALA A 506 -6.38 -40.27 -10.59
N VAL A 507 -6.30 -39.03 -10.05
CA VAL A 507 -6.05 -37.84 -10.88
C VAL A 507 -4.65 -37.90 -11.50
N ILE A 508 -3.65 -38.27 -10.70
CA ILE A 508 -2.26 -38.39 -11.15
C ILE A 508 -2.15 -39.47 -12.22
N GLU A 509 -2.68 -40.67 -11.94
CA GLU A 509 -2.68 -41.80 -12.88
C GLU A 509 -3.34 -41.42 -14.22
N GLU A 510 -4.54 -40.84 -14.16
CA GLU A 510 -5.29 -40.49 -15.37
C GLU A 510 -4.64 -39.34 -16.15
N ALA A 511 -4.01 -38.38 -15.48
CA ALA A 511 -3.24 -37.32 -16.13
C ALA A 511 -2.04 -37.88 -16.92
N LEU A 512 -1.30 -38.82 -16.32
CA LEU A 512 -0.18 -39.49 -16.97
C LEU A 512 -0.64 -40.36 -18.15
N GLU A 513 -1.73 -41.12 -17.98
CA GLU A 513 -2.32 -41.94 -19.06
C GLU A 513 -2.78 -41.09 -20.26
N ARG A 514 -3.28 -39.88 -20.01
CA ARG A 514 -3.75 -38.94 -21.05
C ARG A 514 -2.62 -38.09 -21.66
N GLY A 515 -1.38 -38.25 -21.19
CA GLY A 515 -0.21 -37.59 -21.79
C GLY A 515 -0.11 -36.09 -21.48
N PHE A 516 -0.56 -35.66 -20.30
CA PHE A 516 -0.26 -34.31 -19.80
C PHE A 516 1.24 -34.13 -19.57
N ASP A 517 1.72 -32.89 -19.73
CA ASP A 517 3.14 -32.56 -19.58
C ASP A 517 3.51 -32.32 -18.10
N ALA A 518 2.53 -31.90 -17.29
CA ALA A 518 2.67 -31.67 -15.86
C ALA A 518 1.37 -31.97 -15.10
N VAL A 519 1.47 -32.14 -13.78
CA VAL A 519 0.30 -32.32 -12.89
C VAL A 519 0.33 -31.27 -11.77
N GLU A 520 -0.78 -30.54 -11.59
CA GLU A 520 -0.97 -29.65 -10.44
C GLU A 520 -1.43 -30.45 -9.22
N ILE A 521 -0.80 -30.19 -8.07
CA ILE A 521 -1.20 -30.72 -6.77
C ILE A 521 -1.30 -29.59 -5.74
N ASP A 522 -2.44 -29.54 -5.04
CA ASP A 522 -2.62 -28.66 -3.88
C ASP A 522 -2.06 -29.34 -2.64
N ILE A 523 -1.25 -28.61 -1.85
CA ILE A 523 -0.63 -29.18 -0.64
C ILE A 523 -1.01 -28.41 0.63
N ARG A 524 -1.22 -29.16 1.73
CA ARG A 524 -1.42 -28.63 3.09
C ARG A 524 -0.51 -29.31 4.10
N GLU A 525 -0.23 -28.63 5.20
CA GLU A 525 0.52 -29.16 6.33
C GLU A 525 -0.45 -29.78 7.35
N ALA A 526 -0.22 -31.05 7.69
CA ALA A 526 -0.91 -31.79 8.73
C ALA A 526 -0.43 -31.38 10.14
N ALA A 527 -1.15 -31.77 11.19
CA ALA A 527 -0.82 -31.41 12.58
C ALA A 527 0.57 -31.89 13.04
N ASP A 528 1.10 -32.95 12.43
CA ASP A 528 2.44 -33.50 12.69
C ASP A 528 3.53 -32.91 11.77
N GLY A 529 3.22 -31.87 10.99
CA GLY A 529 4.16 -31.14 10.13
C GLY A 529 4.50 -31.83 8.82
N LYS A 530 3.80 -32.93 8.49
CA LYS A 530 3.89 -33.62 7.19
C LYS A 530 2.97 -32.96 6.16
N PHE A 531 3.27 -33.14 4.88
CA PHE A 531 2.47 -32.57 3.79
C PHE A 531 1.54 -33.61 3.18
N ILE A 532 0.29 -33.20 2.94
CA ILE A 532 -0.77 -34.01 2.32
C ILE A 532 -1.36 -33.27 1.14
N LEU A 533 -1.95 -34.02 0.21
CA LEU A 533 -2.65 -33.49 -0.95
C LEU A 533 -4.06 -33.03 -0.57
N ALA A 534 -4.30 -31.72 -0.59
CA ALA A 534 -5.61 -31.11 -0.31
C ALA A 534 -5.68 -29.62 -0.72
N HIS A 535 -6.79 -29.22 -1.33
CA HIS A 535 -7.08 -27.82 -1.61
C HIS A 535 -7.60 -27.06 -0.38
N ASP A 536 -8.63 -27.59 0.30
CA ASP A 536 -9.30 -26.97 1.44
C ASP A 536 -8.84 -27.60 2.76
N ASP A 537 -8.86 -26.83 3.85
CA ASP A 537 -8.48 -27.36 5.17
C ASP A 537 -9.55 -28.32 5.72
N LEU A 538 -10.82 -28.02 5.44
CA LEU A 538 -11.94 -28.90 5.74
C LEU A 538 -12.28 -29.73 4.51
N ILE A 539 -12.13 -31.04 4.61
CA ILE A 539 -12.49 -32.01 3.58
C ILE A 539 -13.80 -32.69 4.00
N ILE A 540 -14.75 -32.78 3.07
CA ILE A 540 -16.08 -33.37 3.29
C ILE A 540 -16.30 -34.46 2.24
N ASN A 541 -16.77 -35.62 2.69
CA ASN A 541 -17.23 -36.71 1.83
C ASN A 541 -18.50 -37.33 2.41
N GLY A 542 -19.66 -37.00 1.82
CA GLY A 542 -20.96 -37.37 2.40
C GLY A 542 -21.16 -36.69 3.76
N ASP A 543 -21.48 -37.48 4.79
CA ASP A 543 -21.64 -37.00 6.17
C ASP A 543 -20.32 -36.92 6.94
N ASP A 544 -19.24 -37.51 6.40
CA ASP A 544 -17.92 -37.52 7.01
C ASP A 544 -17.16 -36.24 6.70
N LYS A 545 -16.41 -35.74 7.68
CA LYS A 545 -15.55 -34.57 7.55
C LYS A 545 -14.25 -34.72 8.32
N ILE A 546 -13.18 -34.11 7.82
CA ILE A 546 -11.88 -34.06 8.49
C ILE A 546 -11.20 -32.72 8.23
N VAL A 547 -10.47 -32.21 9.22
CA VAL A 547 -9.69 -30.97 9.12
C VAL A 547 -8.21 -31.32 9.03
N THR A 548 -7.53 -30.89 7.96
CA THR A 548 -6.15 -31.28 7.67
C THR A 548 -5.17 -30.77 8.72
N SER A 549 -5.34 -29.53 9.18
CA SER A 549 -4.50 -28.89 10.19
C SER A 549 -4.66 -29.45 11.61
N GLU A 550 -5.72 -30.23 11.88
CA GLU A 550 -6.03 -30.77 13.22
C GLU A 550 -5.64 -32.25 13.39
N HIS A 551 -5.28 -32.93 12.30
CA HIS A 551 -5.01 -34.38 12.30
C HIS A 551 -3.61 -34.68 11.75
N THR A 552 -3.03 -35.80 12.20
CA THR A 552 -1.73 -36.29 11.69
C THR A 552 -1.87 -36.84 10.27
N ALA A 553 -0.81 -36.84 9.48
CA ALA A 553 -0.84 -37.40 8.13
C ALA A 553 -1.28 -38.88 8.12
N ALA A 554 -0.84 -39.67 9.12
CA ALA A 554 -1.26 -41.06 9.26
C ALA A 554 -2.79 -41.21 9.38
N ARG A 555 -3.44 -40.34 10.16
CA ARG A 555 -4.90 -40.34 10.30
C ARG A 555 -5.60 -39.82 9.05
N LEU A 556 -5.04 -38.79 8.40
CA LEU A 556 -5.63 -38.22 7.18
C LEU A 556 -5.67 -39.24 6.03
N LYS A 557 -4.64 -40.07 5.88
CA LYS A 557 -4.58 -41.13 4.85
C LYS A 557 -5.65 -42.22 4.99
N GLU A 558 -6.30 -42.32 6.15
CA GLU A 558 -7.42 -43.24 6.35
C GLU A 558 -8.77 -42.65 5.87
N PHE A 559 -8.82 -41.34 5.60
CA PHE A 559 -10.05 -40.66 5.19
C PHE A 559 -10.34 -40.89 3.70
N LYS A 560 -11.47 -41.53 3.41
CA LYS A 560 -11.95 -41.75 2.05
C LYS A 560 -12.45 -40.41 1.49
N ILE A 561 -11.89 -39.96 0.36
CA ILE A 561 -12.27 -38.71 -0.32
C ILE A 561 -13.25 -38.93 -1.48
N GLY A 562 -13.47 -40.18 -1.87
CA GLY A 562 -14.43 -40.53 -2.91
C GLY A 562 -14.16 -41.90 -3.51
N GLU A 563 -14.64 -42.11 -4.72
CA GLU A 563 -14.46 -43.32 -5.49
C GLU A 563 -14.20 -42.98 -6.96
N HIS A 564 -13.36 -43.77 -7.62
CA HIS A 564 -13.14 -43.66 -9.06
C HIS A 564 -13.06 -45.07 -9.67
N LYS A 565 -13.81 -45.32 -10.75
CA LYS A 565 -13.88 -46.62 -11.44
C LYS A 565 -14.06 -47.82 -10.48
N GLY A 566 -14.92 -47.66 -9.46
CA GLY A 566 -15.21 -48.71 -8.47
C GLY A 566 -14.16 -48.88 -7.38
N LYS A 567 -13.12 -48.03 -7.31
CA LYS A 567 -12.05 -48.09 -6.30
C LYS A 567 -12.12 -46.89 -5.35
N PRO A 568 -12.12 -47.11 -4.02
CA PRO A 568 -12.08 -46.01 -3.06
C PRO A 568 -10.78 -45.22 -3.20
N GLN A 569 -10.86 -43.90 -3.06
CA GLN A 569 -9.73 -42.98 -3.06
C GLN A 569 -9.57 -42.37 -1.67
N TYR A 570 -8.32 -42.11 -1.28
CA TYR A 570 -7.95 -41.60 0.03
C TYR A 570 -7.05 -40.37 -0.12
N ILE A 571 -6.88 -39.60 0.96
CA ILE A 571 -5.89 -38.52 1.01
C ILE A 571 -4.48 -39.12 0.84
N LEU A 572 -3.65 -38.53 -0.01
CA LEU A 572 -2.25 -38.92 -0.22
C LEU A 572 -1.30 -38.06 0.63
N GLU A 573 -0.23 -38.66 1.14
CA GLU A 573 0.94 -37.89 1.57
C GLU A 573 1.68 -37.35 0.33
N LEU A 574 2.30 -36.17 0.44
CA LEU A 574 3.05 -35.57 -0.67
C LEU A 574 4.17 -36.49 -1.18
N SER A 575 4.85 -37.20 -0.29
CA SER A 575 5.92 -38.16 -0.65
C SER A 575 5.43 -39.23 -1.63
N GLU A 576 4.24 -39.79 -1.39
CA GLU A 576 3.62 -40.81 -2.25
C GLU A 576 3.25 -40.25 -3.62
N ALA A 577 2.71 -39.03 -3.67
CA ALA A 577 2.39 -38.36 -4.92
C ALA A 577 3.65 -38.04 -5.75
N LEU A 578 4.73 -37.59 -5.09
CA LEU A 578 5.99 -37.28 -5.77
C LEU A 578 6.71 -38.54 -6.30
N GLU A 579 6.59 -39.68 -5.62
CA GLU A 579 7.10 -40.97 -6.11
C GLU A 579 6.43 -41.36 -7.44
N MET A 580 5.13 -41.08 -7.60
CA MET A 580 4.40 -41.31 -8.86
C MET A 580 4.81 -40.34 -9.98
N LEU A 581 5.44 -39.22 -9.64
CA LEU A 581 5.70 -38.08 -10.55
C LEU A 581 7.20 -37.81 -10.76
N LEU A 582 8.11 -38.72 -10.40
CA LEU A 582 9.56 -38.52 -10.51
C LEU A 582 10.03 -38.07 -11.91
N ASP A 583 9.36 -38.57 -12.95
CA ASP A 583 9.70 -38.27 -14.34
C ASP A 583 8.93 -37.08 -14.94
N THR A 584 7.96 -36.53 -14.22
CA THR A 584 7.01 -35.51 -14.71
C THR A 584 7.24 -34.15 -14.02
N VAL A 585 6.86 -33.05 -14.68
CA VAL A 585 6.84 -31.73 -14.03
C VAL A 585 5.68 -31.67 -13.03
N VAL A 586 5.95 -31.15 -11.84
CA VAL A 586 4.94 -31.05 -10.77
C VAL A 586 4.66 -29.59 -10.47
N MET A 587 3.43 -29.18 -10.68
CA MET A 587 2.96 -27.85 -10.29
C MET A 587 2.48 -27.91 -8.84
N LEU A 588 3.20 -27.30 -7.92
CA LEU A 588 2.83 -27.21 -6.51
C LEU A 588 2.00 -25.95 -6.27
N ASP A 589 0.77 -26.11 -5.77
CA ASP A 589 -0.04 -25.04 -5.19
C ASP A 589 0.08 -25.08 -3.65
N PRO A 590 1.08 -24.41 -3.05
CA PRO A 590 1.31 -24.44 -1.61
C PRO A 590 0.25 -23.65 -0.84
N ARG A 591 -0.67 -24.35 -0.18
CA ARG A 591 -1.64 -23.77 0.77
C ARG A 591 -1.14 -23.86 2.21
N ILE A 592 0.13 -23.50 2.39
CA ILE A 592 0.88 -23.65 3.66
C ILE A 592 1.40 -22.30 4.15
N PRO A 593 1.72 -22.16 5.45
CA PRO A 593 2.41 -20.98 5.96
C PRO A 593 3.79 -20.80 5.31
N VAL A 594 4.23 -19.54 5.14
CA VAL A 594 5.56 -19.20 4.59
C VAL A 594 6.71 -19.83 5.37
N THR A 595 6.54 -20.05 6.68
CA THR A 595 7.55 -20.70 7.54
C THR A 595 7.76 -22.19 7.25
N SER A 596 6.93 -22.81 6.42
CA SER A 596 6.95 -24.25 6.15
C SER A 596 7.74 -24.64 4.89
N PHE A 597 8.21 -23.69 4.08
CA PHE A 597 8.96 -24.00 2.85
C PHE A 597 10.28 -24.74 3.12
N LYS A 598 10.97 -24.47 4.23
CA LYS A 598 12.14 -25.25 4.64
C LYS A 598 11.81 -26.74 4.89
N LYS A 599 10.67 -27.02 5.53
CA LYS A 599 10.19 -28.39 5.75
C LYS A 599 9.78 -29.03 4.43
N LEU A 600 9.12 -28.27 3.56
CA LEU A 600 8.73 -28.72 2.23
C LEU A 600 9.96 -29.15 1.42
N ARG A 601 11.05 -28.38 1.47
CA ARG A 601 12.32 -28.75 0.82
C ARG A 601 12.86 -30.09 1.32
N ALA A 602 12.85 -30.31 2.63
CA ALA A 602 13.27 -31.59 3.20
C ALA A 602 12.38 -32.76 2.73
N ALA A 603 11.06 -32.53 2.59
CA ALA A 603 10.12 -33.54 2.09
C ALA A 603 10.35 -33.86 0.61
N THR A 604 10.58 -32.86 -0.25
CA THR A 604 10.86 -33.08 -1.68
C THR A 604 12.22 -33.76 -1.89
N ASP A 605 13.24 -33.38 -1.12
CA ASP A 605 14.57 -34.01 -1.17
C ASP A 605 14.48 -35.50 -0.75
N ALA A 606 13.69 -35.82 0.28
CA ALA A 606 13.45 -37.19 0.72
C ALA A 606 12.71 -38.03 -0.35
N ALA A 607 11.76 -37.41 -1.07
CA ALA A 607 11.07 -38.03 -2.20
C ALA A 607 11.94 -38.12 -3.47
N LYS A 608 13.15 -37.54 -3.47
CA LYS A 608 14.13 -37.56 -4.57
C LYS A 608 13.64 -36.91 -5.88
N ILE A 609 12.65 -36.02 -5.81
CA ILE A 609 12.26 -35.23 -6.98
C ILE A 609 13.26 -34.09 -7.18
N SER A 610 13.64 -33.82 -8.44
CA SER A 610 14.48 -32.68 -8.76
C SER A 610 13.70 -31.38 -8.58
N ALA A 611 14.26 -30.41 -7.85
CA ALA A 611 13.67 -29.08 -7.68
C ALA A 611 13.44 -28.36 -9.02
N ALA A 612 14.23 -28.65 -10.06
CA ALA A 612 14.06 -28.10 -11.40
C ALA A 612 12.80 -28.59 -12.12
N LYS A 613 12.18 -29.69 -11.64
CA LYS A 613 10.87 -30.17 -12.13
C LYS A 613 9.68 -29.58 -11.36
N LEU A 614 9.94 -28.75 -10.35
CA LEU A 614 8.89 -28.11 -9.57
C LEU A 614 8.52 -26.76 -10.20
N LEU A 615 7.22 -26.55 -10.36
CA LEU A 615 6.62 -25.28 -10.76
C LEU A 615 5.71 -24.78 -9.63
N PHE A 616 6.02 -23.65 -9.02
CA PHE A 616 5.29 -23.15 -7.85
C PHE A 616 4.25 -22.08 -8.20
N CYS A 617 3.08 -22.19 -7.57
CA CYS A 617 2.16 -21.07 -7.36
C CYS A 617 2.69 -20.16 -6.25
N GLY A 618 3.20 -18.97 -6.59
CA GLY A 618 3.65 -17.97 -5.62
C GLY A 618 2.52 -17.04 -5.18
N TYR A 619 2.18 -17.05 -3.88
CA TYR A 619 1.18 -16.13 -3.29
C TYR A 619 1.86 -14.98 -2.56
N GLY A 620 1.92 -13.82 -3.21
CA GLY A 620 2.54 -12.64 -2.61
C GLY A 620 4.06 -12.75 -2.51
N ILE A 621 4.69 -11.63 -2.14
CA ILE A 621 6.14 -11.48 -2.21
C ILE A 621 6.87 -12.32 -1.14
N GLU A 622 6.26 -12.53 0.03
CA GLU A 622 6.85 -13.31 1.12
C GLU A 622 6.96 -14.79 0.76
N ALA A 623 5.90 -15.39 0.22
CA ALA A 623 5.94 -16.78 -0.23
C ALA A 623 6.96 -16.96 -1.36
N ILE A 624 7.04 -16.01 -2.30
CA ILE A 624 8.03 -16.04 -3.38
C ILE A 624 9.45 -16.01 -2.83
N ARG A 625 9.73 -15.15 -1.84
CA ARG A 625 11.05 -15.10 -1.18
C ARG A 625 11.42 -16.45 -0.57
N GLU A 626 10.50 -17.09 0.14
CA GLU A 626 10.74 -18.40 0.76
C GLU A 626 10.92 -19.51 -0.29
N ILE A 627 10.11 -19.50 -1.37
CA ILE A 627 10.27 -20.43 -2.49
C ILE A 627 11.65 -20.25 -3.14
N GLN A 628 12.04 -19.03 -3.48
CA GLN A 628 13.33 -18.77 -4.12
C GLN A 628 14.52 -19.12 -3.22
N THR A 629 14.37 -18.93 -1.90
CA THR A 629 15.41 -19.27 -0.91
C THR A 629 15.61 -20.79 -0.81
N HIS A 630 14.52 -21.56 -0.82
CA HIS A 630 14.57 -23.01 -0.60
C HIS A 630 14.57 -23.86 -1.88
N PHE A 631 14.12 -23.28 -3.00
CA PHE A 631 13.99 -23.92 -4.31
C PHE A 631 14.46 -22.99 -5.44
N PRO A 632 15.73 -22.52 -5.41
CA PRO A 632 16.24 -21.58 -6.42
C PRO A 632 16.21 -22.16 -7.84
N GLU A 633 16.18 -23.48 -8.00
CA GLU A 633 16.16 -24.16 -9.30
C GLU A 633 14.75 -24.32 -9.89
N SER A 634 13.70 -24.08 -9.09
CA SER A 634 12.30 -24.30 -9.48
C SER A 634 11.74 -23.17 -10.35
N THR A 635 10.73 -23.47 -11.17
CA THR A 635 9.94 -22.43 -11.83
C THR A 635 8.97 -21.81 -10.83
N VAL A 636 8.85 -20.49 -10.77
CA VAL A 636 8.02 -19.74 -9.82
C VAL A 636 7.19 -18.71 -10.58
N LEU A 637 5.88 -18.91 -10.59
CA LEU A 637 4.94 -18.00 -11.22
C LEU A 637 4.17 -17.24 -10.14
N TYR A 638 4.13 -15.91 -10.24
CA TYR A 638 3.33 -15.06 -9.35
C TYR A 638 1.84 -15.27 -9.66
N LYS A 639 1.06 -15.74 -8.67
CA LYS A 639 -0.36 -15.99 -8.85
C LYS A 639 -1.18 -14.72 -8.61
N PHE A 640 -1.83 -14.25 -9.67
CA PHE A 640 -2.76 -13.14 -9.62
C PHE A 640 -4.21 -13.63 -9.58
N HIS A 641 -4.99 -13.03 -8.68
CA HIS A 641 -6.44 -13.16 -8.65
C HIS A 641 -7.12 -12.02 -9.41
N ALA A 642 -6.58 -11.65 -10.57
CA ALA A 642 -6.93 -10.46 -11.33
C ALA A 642 -7.01 -10.79 -12.83
N CYS A 643 -7.68 -9.94 -13.61
CA CYS A 643 -7.74 -10.09 -15.06
C CYS A 643 -6.36 -9.76 -15.66
N HIS A 644 -6.04 -10.33 -16.81
CA HIS A 644 -4.80 -10.00 -17.51
C HIS A 644 -4.69 -8.49 -17.82
N SER A 645 -5.82 -7.80 -18.00
CA SER A 645 -5.87 -6.35 -18.22
C SER A 645 -5.49 -5.52 -17.00
N ASP A 646 -5.42 -6.12 -15.79
CA ASP A 646 -4.94 -5.43 -14.58
C ASP A 646 -3.41 -5.31 -14.54
N LEU A 647 -2.69 -6.04 -15.40
CA LEU A 647 -1.24 -6.11 -15.42
C LEU A 647 -0.68 -5.34 -16.63
N ASP A 648 -0.32 -4.08 -16.41
CA ASP A 648 0.39 -3.27 -17.41
C ASP A 648 1.90 -3.51 -17.38
N ASP A 649 2.62 -2.89 -18.32
CA ASP A 649 4.08 -3.03 -18.46
C ASP A 649 4.84 -2.59 -17.19
N TRP A 650 4.28 -1.68 -16.41
CA TRP A 650 4.85 -1.26 -15.12
C TRP A 650 4.76 -2.39 -14.09
N VAL A 651 3.58 -2.98 -13.89
CA VAL A 651 3.39 -4.11 -12.95
C VAL A 651 4.31 -5.28 -13.33
N LEU A 652 4.41 -5.60 -14.63
CA LEU A 652 5.28 -6.67 -15.10
C LEU A 652 6.76 -6.36 -14.87
N GLN A 653 7.18 -5.10 -14.99
CA GLN A 653 8.55 -4.68 -14.64
C GLN A 653 8.84 -4.85 -13.15
N GLU A 654 7.87 -4.55 -12.28
CA GLU A 654 8.02 -4.75 -10.84
C GLU A 654 8.24 -6.22 -10.51
N LEU A 655 7.46 -7.11 -11.10
CA LEU A 655 7.62 -8.55 -10.92
C LEU A 655 8.95 -9.06 -11.46
N GLN A 656 9.35 -8.62 -12.65
CA GLN A 656 10.63 -9.00 -13.26
C GLN A 656 11.81 -8.68 -12.32
N ALA A 657 11.77 -7.52 -11.65
CA ALA A 657 12.81 -7.11 -10.70
C ALA A 657 12.91 -8.06 -9.48
N GLN A 658 11.82 -8.77 -9.14
CA GLN A 658 11.78 -9.76 -8.06
C GLN A 658 12.23 -11.17 -8.49
N ARG A 659 12.66 -11.34 -9.75
CA ARG A 659 13.12 -12.61 -10.34
C ARG A 659 12.12 -13.75 -10.25
N VAL A 660 10.85 -13.46 -10.48
CA VAL A 660 9.86 -14.50 -10.81
C VAL A 660 10.01 -14.90 -12.27
N ASP A 661 9.69 -16.14 -12.61
CA ASP A 661 9.78 -16.64 -13.99
C ASP A 661 8.59 -16.22 -14.85
N GLY A 662 7.51 -15.76 -14.21
CA GLY A 662 6.31 -15.35 -14.91
C GLY A 662 5.12 -15.09 -14.01
N VAL A 663 3.95 -14.99 -14.63
CA VAL A 663 2.67 -14.75 -13.97
C VAL A 663 1.70 -15.88 -14.23
N MET A 664 0.81 -16.06 -13.28
CA MET A 664 -0.27 -17.03 -13.34
C MET A 664 -1.59 -16.30 -13.16
N LEU A 665 -2.46 -16.44 -14.16
CA LEU A 665 -3.71 -15.74 -14.25
C LEU A 665 -4.85 -16.73 -14.14
N TYR A 666 -5.73 -16.43 -13.20
CA TYR A 666 -7.05 -17.02 -13.16
C TYR A 666 -7.90 -16.40 -14.29
N TRP A 667 -9.09 -16.94 -14.59
CA TRP A 667 -10.13 -16.39 -15.49
C TRP A 667 -10.24 -16.96 -16.92
N PRO A 668 -11.48 -17.19 -17.42
CA PRO A 668 -11.74 -17.78 -18.74
C PRO A 668 -11.46 -16.79 -19.90
N LEU A 669 -10.88 -17.28 -21.00
CA LEU A 669 -10.44 -16.43 -22.13
C LEU A 669 -11.29 -16.54 -23.40
N HIS A 670 -12.35 -17.33 -23.44
CA HIS A 670 -13.03 -17.66 -24.70
C HIS A 670 -13.57 -16.44 -25.47
N TYR A 671 -13.81 -15.29 -24.81
CA TYR A 671 -14.17 -14.02 -25.48
C TYR A 671 -13.04 -13.00 -25.63
N GLU A 672 -11.84 -13.29 -25.13
CA GLU A 672 -10.75 -12.33 -25.00
C GLU A 672 -9.67 -12.55 -26.07
N ASP A 673 -8.88 -11.51 -26.32
CA ASP A 673 -7.64 -11.54 -27.10
C ASP A 673 -6.50 -11.12 -26.16
N VAL A 674 -5.58 -12.05 -25.93
CA VAL A 674 -4.42 -11.84 -25.04
C VAL A 674 -3.13 -11.58 -25.81
N THR A 675 -3.19 -11.36 -27.12
CA THR A 675 -2.01 -11.19 -27.98
C THR A 675 -1.12 -10.04 -27.51
N ASP A 676 -1.70 -8.88 -27.21
CA ASP A 676 -0.92 -7.73 -26.74
C ASP A 676 -0.36 -7.93 -25.34
N PHE A 677 -1.12 -8.61 -24.47
CA PHE A 677 -0.63 -9.03 -23.16
C PHE A 677 0.59 -9.96 -23.29
N MET A 678 0.53 -10.95 -24.18
CA MET A 678 1.64 -11.87 -24.44
C MET A 678 2.86 -11.17 -25.05
N LYS A 679 2.67 -10.11 -25.86
CA LYS A 679 3.79 -9.26 -26.32
C LYS A 679 4.49 -8.59 -25.14
N MET A 680 3.75 -8.06 -24.16
CA MET A 680 4.34 -7.47 -22.95
C MET A 680 5.09 -8.51 -22.11
N ILE A 681 4.48 -9.68 -21.90
CA ILE A 681 5.11 -10.82 -21.20
C ILE A 681 6.44 -11.20 -21.86
N ASN A 682 6.46 -11.33 -23.19
CA ASN A 682 7.67 -11.67 -23.93
C ASN A 682 8.72 -10.56 -23.89
N LYS A 683 8.33 -9.29 -24.00
CA LYS A 683 9.23 -8.13 -23.88
C LYS A 683 9.95 -8.08 -22.52
N ARG A 684 9.30 -8.55 -21.46
CA ARG A 684 9.84 -8.60 -20.08
C ARG A 684 10.53 -9.91 -19.74
N ASP A 685 10.73 -10.77 -20.74
CA ASP A 685 11.25 -12.12 -20.58
C ASP A 685 10.53 -12.97 -19.51
N LEU A 686 9.23 -12.74 -19.32
CA LEU A 686 8.38 -13.48 -18.39
C LEU A 686 7.64 -14.62 -19.11
N SER A 687 7.17 -15.59 -18.34
CA SER A 687 6.22 -16.62 -18.76
C SER A 687 4.79 -16.27 -18.33
N ALA A 688 3.80 -16.94 -18.93
CA ALA A 688 2.39 -16.80 -18.56
C ALA A 688 1.73 -18.17 -18.44
N LEU A 689 0.95 -18.34 -17.37
CA LEU A 689 0.05 -19.48 -17.15
C LEU A 689 -1.40 -19.00 -17.10
N PHE A 690 -2.30 -19.72 -17.77
CA PHE A 690 -3.74 -19.48 -17.67
C PHE A 690 -4.53 -20.74 -17.28
N TYR A 691 -5.65 -20.52 -16.57
CA TYR A 691 -6.60 -21.56 -16.17
C TYR A 691 -7.73 -21.71 -17.21
N CYS A 692 -7.89 -22.91 -17.79
CA CYS A 692 -8.84 -23.23 -18.88
C CYS A 692 -9.77 -24.40 -18.49
N HIS A 693 -10.81 -24.14 -17.70
CA HIS A 693 -11.51 -25.19 -16.91
C HIS A 693 -12.99 -25.46 -17.24
N GLY A 694 -13.54 -24.96 -18.36
CA GLY A 694 -14.88 -25.37 -18.85
C GLY A 694 -16.10 -24.82 -18.08
N GLY A 695 -15.94 -24.45 -16.80
CA GLY A 695 -16.99 -23.76 -16.04
C GLY A 695 -16.61 -23.48 -14.58
N TRP A 696 -16.96 -22.29 -14.11
CA TRP A 696 -16.83 -21.89 -12.70
C TRP A 696 -18.22 -21.59 -12.12
N PRO A 697 -18.91 -22.59 -11.51
CA PRO A 697 -20.28 -22.40 -11.01
C PRO A 697 -20.42 -21.23 -10.03
N SER A 698 -19.39 -20.96 -9.23
CA SER A 698 -19.35 -19.86 -8.27
C SER A 698 -19.24 -18.48 -8.92
N ARG A 699 -18.85 -18.39 -10.19
CA ARG A 699 -18.63 -17.14 -10.93
C ARG A 699 -19.66 -16.87 -12.03
N GLY A 700 -20.56 -17.83 -12.29
CA GLY A 700 -21.66 -17.66 -13.25
C GLY A 700 -21.22 -17.63 -14.73
N GLU A 701 -19.95 -17.93 -15.02
CA GLU A 701 -19.38 -17.97 -16.36
C GLU A 701 -19.00 -19.40 -16.74
N GLN A 702 -19.49 -19.86 -17.88
CA GLN A 702 -19.06 -21.09 -18.52
C GLN A 702 -17.95 -20.75 -19.51
N ASP A 703 -16.84 -21.48 -19.43
CA ASP A 703 -15.72 -21.32 -20.35
C ASP A 703 -15.88 -22.32 -21.49
N ASP A 704 -15.74 -21.88 -22.73
CA ASP A 704 -15.53 -22.81 -23.83
C ASP A 704 -14.04 -23.19 -23.83
N SER A 705 -13.71 -24.27 -23.12
CA SER A 705 -12.33 -24.66 -22.86
C SER A 705 -11.58 -25.05 -24.14
N GLU A 706 -12.27 -25.50 -25.19
CA GLU A 706 -11.63 -25.75 -26.48
C GLU A 706 -11.25 -24.45 -27.18
N VAL A 707 -12.18 -23.49 -27.24
CA VAL A 707 -11.91 -22.18 -27.85
C VAL A 707 -10.83 -21.43 -27.07
N SER A 708 -10.90 -21.45 -25.73
CA SER A 708 -9.90 -20.85 -24.84
C SER A 708 -8.53 -21.49 -25.06
N LEU A 709 -8.45 -22.83 -25.07
CA LEU A 709 -7.19 -23.53 -25.28
C LEU A 709 -6.58 -23.19 -26.64
N ARG A 710 -7.37 -23.21 -27.73
CA ARG A 710 -6.89 -22.84 -29.06
C ARG A 710 -6.32 -21.42 -29.12
N LYS A 711 -7.03 -20.45 -28.54
CA LYS A 711 -6.57 -19.05 -28.47
C LYS A 711 -5.26 -18.90 -27.68
N MET A 712 -5.12 -19.62 -26.56
CA MET A 712 -3.89 -19.59 -25.75
C MET A 712 -2.69 -20.12 -26.56
N ILE A 713 -2.90 -21.18 -27.34
CA ILE A 713 -1.88 -21.74 -28.24
C ILE A 713 -1.50 -20.71 -29.31
N ASP A 714 -2.50 -20.14 -30.00
CA ASP A 714 -2.28 -19.15 -31.06
C ASP A 714 -1.56 -17.89 -30.55
N ALA A 715 -1.83 -17.48 -29.30
CA ALA A 715 -1.17 -16.36 -28.64
C ALA A 715 0.22 -16.70 -28.07
N GLY A 716 0.65 -17.97 -28.11
CA GLY A 716 1.96 -18.41 -27.60
C GLY A 716 2.05 -18.44 -26.07
N VAL A 717 0.96 -18.76 -25.37
CA VAL A 717 0.96 -18.94 -23.92
C VAL A 717 1.86 -20.12 -23.51
N HIS A 718 2.66 -19.93 -22.45
CA HIS A 718 3.69 -20.89 -22.04
C HIS A 718 3.11 -22.10 -21.28
N PHE A 719 2.13 -21.87 -20.40
CA PHE A 719 1.53 -22.90 -19.56
C PHE A 719 0.00 -22.79 -19.55
N VAL A 720 -0.69 -23.92 -19.53
CA VAL A 720 -2.15 -23.96 -19.38
C VAL A 720 -2.54 -25.06 -18.40
N THR A 721 -3.31 -24.72 -17.37
CA THR A 721 -4.05 -25.75 -16.62
C THR A 721 -5.36 -25.98 -17.35
N THR A 722 -5.68 -27.23 -17.71
CA THR A 722 -6.86 -27.48 -18.55
C THR A 722 -7.62 -28.73 -18.18
N THR A 723 -8.95 -28.63 -18.25
CA THR A 723 -9.88 -29.77 -18.17
C THR A 723 -10.26 -30.32 -19.55
N ALA A 724 -9.84 -29.65 -20.63
CA ALA A 724 -10.17 -29.96 -22.01
C ALA A 724 -9.36 -31.14 -22.59
N CYS A 725 -9.09 -32.19 -21.81
CA CYS A 725 -8.19 -33.27 -22.23
C CYS A 725 -8.73 -34.20 -23.33
N ASP A 726 -9.99 -34.03 -23.74
CA ASP A 726 -10.63 -34.81 -24.80
C ASP A 726 -10.81 -34.01 -26.11
N THR A 727 -10.20 -32.83 -26.23
CA THR A 727 -10.41 -31.95 -27.39
C THR A 727 -9.34 -32.06 -28.47
N GLU A 728 -9.63 -31.55 -29.67
CA GLU A 728 -8.67 -31.51 -30.77
C GLU A 728 -7.46 -30.64 -30.42
N SER A 729 -7.68 -29.45 -29.84
CA SER A 729 -6.58 -28.56 -29.44
C SER A 729 -5.65 -29.18 -28.39
N PHE A 730 -6.17 -30.01 -27.49
CA PHE A 730 -5.34 -30.73 -26.51
C PHE A 730 -4.40 -31.73 -27.17
N ASN A 731 -4.88 -32.47 -28.18
CA ASN A 731 -4.10 -33.45 -28.93
C ASN A 731 -3.15 -32.79 -29.95
N PHE A 732 -3.56 -31.67 -30.55
CA PHE A 732 -2.71 -30.91 -31.47
C PHE A 732 -1.38 -30.46 -30.83
N LEU A 733 -1.40 -30.21 -29.52
CA LEU A 733 -0.23 -29.82 -28.73
C LEU A 733 0.81 -30.92 -28.50
N SER A 734 0.48 -32.20 -28.69
CA SER A 734 1.48 -33.27 -28.57
C SER A 734 2.36 -33.45 -29.81
N ASP A 735 1.96 -32.87 -30.95
CA ASP A 735 2.61 -33.08 -32.27
C ASP A 735 3.55 -31.93 -32.71
N LYS A 736 3.62 -30.84 -31.93
CA LYS A 736 4.51 -29.68 -32.15
C LYS A 736 5.18 -29.29 -30.83
#